data_AF-A0ABD3NMK4-F1
#
_entry.id   AF-A0ABD3NMK4-F1
#
_cell.length_a   1.000
_cell.length_b   1.000
_cell.length_c   1.000
_cell.angle_alpha   90.00
_cell.angle_beta   90.00
_cell.angle_gamma   90.00
#
_symmetry.space_group_name_H-M   'P 1'
#
loop_
_entity.id
_entity.type
_entity.pdbx_description
1 polymer ?
#
loop_
_entity_poly.entity_id
_entity_poly.type
_entity_poly.pdbx_seq_one_letter_code
_entity_poly.pdbx_strand_id
1 'polypeptide(L)'
;MYPSNGRKKRRKRSHNQSAETYDCSSELPAAAPHHSRQHDKQQLQRRQIDRQKIHEDKLALSQKLRQLSSQKRLKECVDLYASAAHDELRDAHHGSIVIDCCARCGDVREAERIVREMLSQQSSRKSHHREKTRQHSYFWEDHKQFSYKQVPIQAWTALLKGYAHSGMMARAYSLFDHLCNAHRSAISSIDGEGLEKKNRKKRKTAEVENGPNVRTFNTLLRGCLWTATSLTFGERSSVDSENELVGGVVTAGRAWLLCRDVNITCDSSSYEYYVSILSQSLQCRAAENCLRKMRSEFGIRDCINVGEEEIGLPDDVEPTIIESLVVCLVAIARGFALRGEVEDVRRCAEEALRYLDLSSAYKGSASASFDPPAAIKQTTGGKKAWRDTTTHVNSRDDVNSTGRREESNRLFRSHRQSELRSEASALRDLSQSHLENQADCIATSNASFVAQMMLTRLLYFSGGGTTDRDAMKIAPSATYINVENDTQRWILSLWHSFGLKETVQRLLDDKHDALKNVFITSSSIMPSKQRLSSELCESLRAHVVGEDSVICTKSGRIDFARVFKSLNGNASVSVSDQNKVVHIELGAGSGDWACLQAKLNPSDKYVTVELRADRVAQTFTRCLLHQDQTCGKKTNIPLMNVCCVASECGSFLRDRVAHGSVNTIFVNHPEPPTQTYNDKSTSAEEPAHMLNSQTILSASRCLEPKGKGMLVVVTDNLTYARFICRSLVRMLEGDNFDMQGLSPGEVRDLTLLESFGSSIRLYEGKPSLSIRHYTPKLVEGGHSYFDRLWRTGAGKHAEMRKRYIIGLRTIGVNSDLDSKGAKAQKPSNDGEEKMTTKKKGFEKQMRRNERRLLKKKQLEQKED
;
A
#
# COMPACT_ATOMS: atom_id res chain seq x y z
N MET A 1 61.28 -19.15 4.19
CA MET A 1 61.84 -17.78 4.32
C MET A 1 60.75 -16.87 4.88
N TYR A 2 60.88 -16.47 6.15
CA TYR A 2 60.04 -15.47 6.81
C TYR A 2 60.66 -14.08 6.67
N PRO A 3 59.86 -13.01 6.76
CA PRO A 3 60.13 -12.11 7.87
C PRO A 3 58.88 -11.69 8.65
N SER A 4 59.09 -11.64 9.96
CA SER A 4 58.22 -11.19 11.04
C SER A 4 57.99 -9.67 11.03
N ASN A 5 56.76 -9.21 11.30
CA ASN A 5 56.51 -7.83 11.70
C ASN A 5 55.90 -7.75 13.10
N GLY A 6 56.68 -7.13 14.00
CA GLY A 6 56.45 -7.04 15.43
C GLY A 6 55.44 -5.97 15.84
N ARG A 7 54.69 -6.29 16.89
CA ARG A 7 53.81 -5.41 17.65
C ARG A 7 54.62 -4.33 18.39
N LYS A 8 54.32 -3.04 18.16
CA LYS A 8 54.80 -1.94 19.03
C LYS A 8 53.71 -1.52 20.02
N LYS A 9 53.96 -1.85 21.31
CA LYS A 9 53.24 -1.34 22.50
C LYS A 9 53.51 0.16 22.67
N ARG A 10 52.45 0.96 22.83
CA ARG A 10 52.53 2.40 23.08
C ARG A 10 52.53 2.64 24.61
N ARG A 11 53.68 3.10 25.13
CA ARG A 11 53.92 3.44 26.54
C ARG A 11 53.21 4.75 26.93
N LYS A 12 52.60 4.77 28.12
CA LYS A 12 52.20 5.97 28.87
C LYS A 12 53.46 6.75 29.28
N ARG A 13 53.45 8.08 29.10
CA ARG A 13 54.41 9.00 29.72
C ARG A 13 53.66 9.90 30.69
N SER A 14 54.05 9.79 31.96
CA SER A 14 53.86 10.78 33.01
C SER A 14 54.78 11.98 32.75
N HIS A 15 54.35 13.17 33.15
CA HIS A 15 55.22 14.33 33.30
C HIS A 15 55.04 14.91 34.70
N ASN A 16 56.14 14.84 35.44
CA ASN A 16 56.45 15.57 36.68
C ASN A 16 56.80 17.02 36.28
N GLN A 17 56.26 18.01 37.00
CA GLN A 17 56.98 18.82 38.00
C GLN A 17 58.26 19.49 37.49
N SER A 18 58.16 20.80 37.26
CA SER A 18 59.28 21.73 37.31
C SER A 18 58.79 22.98 38.05
N ALA A 19 59.41 23.24 39.19
CA ALA A 19 59.25 24.44 39.99
C ALA A 19 60.13 25.54 39.38
N GLU A 20 59.53 26.69 39.08
CA GLU A 20 60.25 27.94 38.86
C GLU A 20 59.66 28.98 39.82
N THR A 21 60.51 29.37 40.77
CA THR A 21 60.35 30.53 41.65
C THR A 21 60.59 31.80 40.84
N TYR A 22 59.54 32.59 40.62
CA TYR A 22 59.67 33.99 40.22
C TYR A 22 59.13 34.88 41.34
N ASP A 23 60.04 35.70 41.83
CA ASP A 23 59.83 36.81 42.75
C ASP A 23 59.12 37.95 42.01
N CYS A 24 58.01 38.45 42.55
CA CYS A 24 57.34 39.64 42.04
C CYS A 24 56.60 40.35 43.19
N SER A 25 57.35 41.22 43.86
CA SER A 25 56.82 42.33 44.65
C SER A 25 56.36 43.47 43.73
N SER A 26 55.06 43.71 43.62
CA SER A 26 54.47 45.06 43.47
C SER A 26 52.93 45.02 43.39
N GLU A 27 52.32 45.82 44.26
CA GLU A 27 51.00 46.45 44.17
C GLU A 27 49.73 45.58 44.08
N LEU A 28 49.06 45.47 45.23
CA LEU A 28 47.67 45.03 45.41
C LEU A 28 46.68 45.95 44.66
N PRO A 29 45.83 45.44 43.74
CA PRO A 29 44.60 46.11 43.39
C PRO A 29 43.49 45.73 44.40
N ALA A 30 42.75 46.75 44.82
CA ALA A 30 41.68 46.69 45.81
C ALA A 30 40.67 45.56 45.60
N ALA A 31 40.20 44.99 46.71
CA ALA A 31 39.21 43.92 46.79
C ALA A 31 37.91 44.27 46.03
N ALA A 32 37.65 43.54 44.94
CA ALA A 32 36.35 43.56 44.26
C ALA A 32 35.28 42.86 45.13
N PRO A 33 34.01 43.32 45.13
CA PRO A 33 33.03 42.90 46.13
C PRO A 33 32.55 41.46 45.94
N HIS A 34 32.66 40.66 47.01
CA HIS A 34 32.23 39.26 47.09
C HIS A 34 30.75 38.99 46.76
N HIS A 35 29.90 40.03 46.68
CA HIS A 35 28.46 39.92 46.37
C HIS A 35 28.14 39.61 44.90
N SER A 36 29.02 39.94 43.94
CA SER A 36 28.76 39.73 42.51
C SER A 36 28.72 38.24 42.11
N ARG A 37 29.57 37.39 42.71
CA ARG A 37 29.67 35.97 42.34
C ARG A 37 28.48 35.10 42.79
N GLN A 38 27.76 35.48 43.84
CA GLN A 38 26.56 34.75 44.28
C GLN A 38 25.35 35.05 43.39
N HIS A 39 25.22 36.29 42.94
CA HIS A 39 24.15 36.71 42.02
C HIS A 39 24.28 36.01 40.66
N ASP A 40 25.50 35.89 40.12
CA ASP A 40 25.75 35.18 38.85
C ASP A 40 25.43 33.68 38.93
N LYS A 41 25.73 33.03 40.07
CA LYS A 41 25.38 31.62 40.29
C LYS A 41 23.86 31.41 40.36
N GLN A 42 23.13 32.30 41.05
CA GLN A 42 21.67 32.23 41.11
C GLN A 42 21.03 32.48 39.73
N GLN A 43 21.56 33.42 38.94
CA GLN A 43 21.08 33.65 37.58
C GLN A 43 21.34 32.44 36.66
N LEU A 44 22.51 31.80 36.78
CA LEU A 44 22.82 30.60 36.01
C LEU A 44 21.86 29.44 36.33
N GLN A 45 21.55 29.26 37.61
CA GLN A 45 20.63 28.22 38.08
C GLN A 45 19.19 28.47 37.61
N ARG A 46 18.71 29.72 37.65
CA ARG A 46 17.41 30.08 37.08
C ARG A 46 17.35 29.80 35.58
N ARG A 47 18.38 30.20 34.81
CA ARG A 47 18.47 29.88 33.37
C ARG A 47 18.50 28.37 33.08
N GLN A 48 19.08 27.57 33.95
CA GLN A 48 19.05 26.11 33.81
C GLN A 48 17.64 25.55 34.04
N ILE A 49 16.94 26.02 35.08
CA ILE A 49 15.55 25.64 35.37
C ILE A 49 14.63 26.04 34.22
N ASP A 50 14.76 27.27 33.70
CA ASP A 50 13.94 27.74 32.57
C ASP A 50 14.18 26.92 31.31
N ARG A 51 15.44 26.57 31.02
CA ARG A 51 15.80 25.69 29.89
C ARG A 51 15.21 24.29 30.05
N GLN A 52 15.23 23.75 31.27
CA GLN A 52 14.67 22.44 31.55
C GLN A 52 13.15 22.46 31.38
N LYS A 53 12.47 23.50 31.88
CA LYS A 53 11.03 23.68 31.71
C LYS A 53 10.64 23.79 30.23
N ILE A 54 11.33 24.62 29.44
CA ILE A 54 11.09 24.73 27.99
C ILE A 54 11.30 23.38 27.30
N HIS A 55 12.30 22.60 27.73
CA HIS A 55 12.55 21.28 27.18
C HIS A 55 11.41 20.29 27.50
N GLU A 56 10.91 20.29 28.74
CA GLU A 56 9.77 19.48 29.17
C GLU A 56 8.50 19.86 28.40
N ASP A 57 8.24 21.16 28.21
CA ASP A 57 7.09 21.66 27.45
C ASP A 57 7.16 21.26 25.96
N LYS A 58 8.36 21.30 25.34
CA LYS A 58 8.58 20.78 23.98
C LYS A 58 8.30 19.29 23.88
N LEU A 59 8.73 18.50 24.87
CA LEU A 59 8.45 17.07 24.90
C LEU A 59 6.95 16.79 25.03
N ALA A 60 6.25 17.53 25.90
CA ALA A 60 4.81 17.43 26.06
C ALA A 60 4.06 17.76 24.76
N LEU A 61 4.43 18.86 24.09
CA LEU A 61 3.87 19.22 22.77
C LEU A 61 4.12 18.12 21.74
N SER A 62 5.34 17.61 21.65
CA SER A 62 5.69 16.50 20.76
C SER A 62 4.89 15.23 21.02
N GLN A 63 4.68 14.85 22.28
CA GLN A 63 3.85 13.71 22.66
C GLN A 63 2.39 13.93 22.25
N LYS A 64 1.86 15.13 22.46
CA LYS A 64 0.48 15.46 22.09
C LYS A 64 0.27 15.46 20.58
N LEU A 65 1.17 16.08 19.81
CA LEU A 65 1.12 16.05 18.35
C LEU A 65 1.24 14.63 17.82
N ARG A 66 2.12 13.78 18.39
CA ARG A 66 2.20 12.37 18.00
C ARG A 66 0.93 11.60 18.31
N GLN A 67 0.28 11.87 19.45
CA GLN A 67 -0.99 11.26 19.79
C GLN A 67 -2.04 11.63 18.74
N LEU A 68 -2.27 12.92 18.50
CA LEU A 68 -3.24 13.42 17.50
C LEU A 68 -2.91 12.91 16.09
N SER A 69 -1.64 12.97 15.71
CA SER A 69 -1.14 12.49 14.42
C SER A 69 -1.32 10.98 14.27
N SER A 70 -1.06 10.17 15.30
CA SER A 70 -1.31 8.72 15.28
C SER A 70 -2.80 8.39 15.16
N GLN A 71 -3.65 9.26 15.72
CA GLN A 71 -5.10 9.22 15.64
C GLN A 71 -5.64 9.90 14.37
N LYS A 72 -4.77 10.36 13.45
CA LYS A 72 -5.13 11.13 12.24
C LYS A 72 -6.13 12.28 12.49
N ARG A 73 -6.08 12.91 13.68
CA ARG A 73 -6.92 14.08 14.02
C ARG A 73 -6.31 15.32 13.39
N LEU A 74 -6.40 15.42 12.06
CA LEU A 74 -5.68 16.40 11.25
C LEU A 74 -5.92 17.83 11.73
N LYS A 75 -7.19 18.25 11.80
CA LYS A 75 -7.56 19.62 12.19
C LYS A 75 -6.98 19.98 13.55
N GLU A 76 -7.21 19.16 14.56
CA GLU A 76 -6.70 19.42 15.91
C GLU A 76 -5.17 19.39 15.99
N CYS A 77 -4.53 18.53 15.20
CA CYS A 77 -3.07 18.47 15.12
C CYS A 77 -2.49 19.75 14.53
N VAL A 78 -3.11 20.27 13.45
CA VAL A 78 -2.72 21.51 12.78
C VAL A 78 -3.02 22.71 13.68
N ASP A 79 -4.22 22.79 14.27
CA ASP A 79 -4.63 23.87 15.18
C ASP A 79 -3.71 23.93 16.42
N LEU A 80 -3.36 22.76 16.99
CA LEU A 80 -2.44 22.70 18.12
C LEU A 80 -1.04 23.22 17.75
N TYR A 81 -0.57 22.91 16.55
CA TYR A 81 0.73 23.37 16.06
C TYR A 81 0.74 24.86 15.69
N ALA A 82 -0.36 25.37 15.15
CA ALA A 82 -0.53 26.77 14.75
C ALA A 82 -0.87 27.71 15.93
N SER A 83 -1.15 27.16 17.11
CA SER A 83 -1.45 27.96 18.31
C SER A 83 -0.30 28.89 18.69
N ALA A 84 -0.61 30.17 18.86
CA ALA A 84 0.35 31.21 19.28
C ALA A 84 1.01 30.88 20.64
N ALA A 85 0.34 30.12 21.50
CA ALA A 85 0.90 29.67 22.78
C ALA A 85 2.14 28.77 22.62
N HIS A 86 2.36 28.21 21.42
CA HIS A 86 3.47 27.31 21.13
C HIS A 86 4.54 27.94 20.22
N ASP A 87 4.43 29.23 19.87
CA ASP A 87 5.38 29.89 18.95
C ASP A 87 6.83 29.81 19.42
N GLU A 88 7.07 29.90 20.74
CA GLU A 88 8.41 29.78 21.34
C GLU A 88 8.88 28.34 21.52
N LEU A 89 7.94 27.38 21.56
CA LEU A 89 8.22 25.97 21.79
C LEU A 89 8.48 25.22 20.48
N ARG A 90 7.69 25.52 19.45
CA ARG A 90 7.67 24.79 18.18
C ARG A 90 9.03 24.87 17.47
N ASP A 91 9.37 23.78 16.83
CA ASP A 91 10.59 23.65 16.04
C ASP A 91 10.37 22.68 14.88
N ALA A 92 11.42 22.42 14.12
CA ALA A 92 11.34 21.60 12.93
C ALA A 92 10.95 20.13 13.21
N HIS A 93 11.16 19.63 14.43
CA HIS A 93 10.70 18.31 14.83
C HIS A 93 9.18 18.26 14.95
N HIS A 94 8.59 19.27 15.60
CA HIS A 94 7.14 19.42 15.70
C HIS A 94 6.51 19.54 14.32
N GLY A 95 7.08 20.38 13.43
CA GLY A 95 6.63 20.53 12.05
C GLY A 95 6.64 19.19 11.28
N SER A 96 7.69 18.38 11.46
CA SER A 96 7.79 17.05 10.83
C SER A 96 6.64 16.10 11.24
N ILE A 97 6.18 16.16 12.49
CA ILE A 97 5.06 15.33 12.99
C ILE A 97 3.74 15.75 12.33
N VAL A 98 3.53 17.06 12.16
CA VAL A 98 2.31 17.60 11.54
C VAL A 98 2.30 17.34 10.04
N ILE A 99 3.44 17.53 9.35
CA ILE A 99 3.57 17.19 7.92
C ILE A 99 3.26 15.71 7.68
N ASP A 100 3.75 14.79 8.51
CA ASP A 100 3.40 13.36 8.40
C ASP A 100 1.92 13.08 8.72
N CYS A 101 1.29 13.88 9.61
CA CYS A 101 -0.15 13.84 9.81
C CYS A 101 -0.90 14.23 8.54
N CYS A 102 -0.58 15.39 7.97
CA CYS A 102 -1.15 15.90 6.73
C CYS A 102 -1.01 14.89 5.58
N ALA A 103 0.19 14.36 5.37
CA ALA A 103 0.48 13.35 4.35
C ALA A 103 -0.36 12.07 4.53
N ARG A 104 -0.56 11.59 5.77
CA ARG A 104 -1.39 10.40 6.07
C ARG A 104 -2.90 10.64 5.96
N CYS A 105 -3.32 11.90 5.94
CA CYS A 105 -4.72 12.31 5.82
C CYS A 105 -5.05 12.85 4.42
N GLY A 106 -4.11 12.78 3.46
CA GLY A 106 -4.32 13.25 2.09
C GLY A 106 -4.33 14.78 1.93
N ASP A 107 -3.94 15.56 2.96
CA ASP A 107 -3.86 17.02 2.85
C ASP A 107 -2.44 17.49 2.53
N VAL A 108 -2.02 17.22 1.30
CA VAL A 108 -0.66 17.56 0.84
C VAL A 108 -0.45 19.06 0.76
N ARG A 109 -1.50 19.84 0.50
CA ARG A 109 -1.42 21.31 0.42
C ARG A 109 -1.05 21.91 1.76
N GLU A 110 -1.68 21.44 2.83
CA GLU A 110 -1.33 21.89 4.18
C GLU A 110 0.08 21.44 4.59
N ALA A 111 0.51 20.25 4.16
CA ALA A 111 1.89 19.80 4.31
C ALA A 111 2.89 20.76 3.61
N GLU A 112 2.61 21.19 2.37
CA GLU A 112 3.42 22.18 1.65
C GLU A 112 3.47 23.51 2.38
N ARG A 113 2.32 24.00 2.87
CA ARG A 113 2.22 25.27 3.61
C ARG A 113 3.14 25.26 4.83
N ILE A 114 3.12 24.19 5.62
CA ILE A 114 3.96 24.06 6.82
C ILE A 114 5.45 24.01 6.45
N VAL A 115 5.83 23.32 5.37
CA VAL A 115 7.24 23.31 4.91
C VAL A 115 7.71 24.70 4.49
N ARG A 116 6.88 25.45 3.74
CA ARG A 116 7.19 26.84 3.37
C ARG A 116 7.34 27.73 4.60
N GLU A 117 6.47 27.55 5.59
CA GLU A 117 6.57 28.28 6.86
C GLU A 117 7.91 28.00 7.55
N MET A 118 8.31 26.73 7.66
CA MET A 118 9.60 26.32 8.22
C MET A 118 10.80 26.90 7.47
N LEU A 119 10.72 27.03 6.14
CA LEU A 119 11.75 27.68 5.32
C LEU A 119 11.80 29.20 5.58
N SER A 120 10.65 29.85 5.79
CA SER A 120 10.54 31.30 5.97
C SER A 120 10.97 31.79 7.37
N GLN A 121 10.74 31.00 8.43
CA GLN A 121 10.96 31.39 9.83
C GLN A 121 12.43 31.70 10.17
N GLN A 122 13.40 31.33 9.32
CA GLN A 122 14.82 31.69 9.50
C GLN A 122 15.30 32.83 8.60
N SER A 123 14.59 33.13 7.51
CA SER A 123 14.91 34.21 6.58
C SER A 123 14.58 35.59 7.17
N SER A 124 13.61 35.69 8.09
CA SER A 124 13.25 36.94 8.79
C SER A 124 14.37 37.53 9.66
N ARG A 125 15.46 36.79 9.93
CA ARG A 125 16.65 37.32 10.61
C ARG A 125 17.70 37.93 9.68
N LYS A 126 17.54 37.82 8.35
CA LYS A 126 18.47 38.42 7.37
C LYS A 126 17.68 39.05 6.22
N SER A 127 17.42 40.36 6.37
CA SER A 127 17.00 41.33 5.35
C SER A 127 15.84 40.97 4.42
N HIS A 128 14.80 41.81 4.44
CA HIS A 128 13.77 41.87 3.41
C HIS A 128 14.38 42.11 2.03
N HIS A 129 14.53 41.06 1.23
CA HIS A 129 14.84 41.19 -0.19
C HIS A 129 13.55 40.98 -1.01
N ARG A 130 13.27 41.95 -1.88
CA ARG A 130 12.10 42.03 -2.75
C ARG A 130 11.95 40.77 -3.60
N GLU A 131 10.86 40.06 -3.38
CA GLU A 131 10.46 38.87 -4.11
C GLU A 131 9.95 39.29 -5.50
N LYS A 132 10.77 39.10 -6.54
CA LYS A 132 10.29 39.10 -7.92
C LYS A 132 9.69 37.71 -8.17
N THR A 133 8.37 37.67 -8.29
CA THR A 133 7.58 36.46 -8.51
C THR A 133 7.91 35.84 -9.87
N ARG A 134 8.94 35.00 -9.93
CA ARG A 134 9.06 34.01 -11.01
C ARG A 134 8.13 32.86 -10.63
N GLN A 135 7.16 32.54 -11.48
CA GLN A 135 6.33 31.35 -11.31
C GLN A 135 7.19 30.12 -11.58
N HIS A 136 7.87 29.62 -10.54
CA HIS A 136 8.43 28.27 -10.56
C HIS A 136 7.30 27.25 -10.47
N SER A 137 7.47 26.10 -11.12
CA SER A 137 6.46 25.04 -11.14
C SER A 137 6.29 24.40 -9.76
N TYR A 138 7.37 24.36 -8.97
CA TYR A 138 7.39 23.82 -7.62
C TYR A 138 8.14 24.74 -6.66
N PHE A 139 7.69 24.85 -5.42
CA PHE A 139 8.22 25.85 -4.49
C PHE A 139 9.63 25.58 -3.97
N TRP A 140 10.07 24.33 -3.95
CA TRP A 140 11.45 24.01 -3.56
C TRP A 140 12.47 24.44 -4.62
N GLU A 141 12.04 24.72 -5.86
CA GLU A 141 12.94 25.24 -6.90
C GLU A 141 13.48 26.63 -6.56
N ASP A 142 12.72 27.42 -5.79
CA ASP A 142 13.14 28.72 -5.25
C ASP A 142 14.23 28.56 -4.16
N HIS A 143 14.35 27.37 -3.58
CA HIS A 143 15.23 27.06 -2.46
C HIS A 143 16.38 26.13 -2.88
N LYS A 144 17.16 26.54 -3.90
CA LYS A 144 18.34 25.78 -4.38
C LYS A 144 19.37 25.45 -3.29
N GLN A 145 19.41 26.25 -2.23
CA GLN A 145 20.23 26.00 -1.04
C GLN A 145 19.33 26.11 0.19
N PHE A 146 19.19 25.00 0.92
CA PHE A 146 18.49 24.96 2.21
C PHE A 146 19.32 24.17 3.21
N SER A 147 19.09 24.38 4.50
CA SER A 147 19.72 23.60 5.56
C SER A 147 18.77 22.54 6.08
N TYR A 148 19.24 21.30 6.26
CA TYR A 148 18.47 20.25 6.95
C TYR A 148 18.19 20.56 8.43
N LYS A 149 18.77 21.63 8.98
CA LYS A 149 18.38 22.18 10.29
C LYS A 149 17.06 22.96 10.23
N GLN A 150 16.75 23.57 9.09
CA GLN A 150 15.50 24.31 8.86
C GLN A 150 14.37 23.34 8.59
N VAL A 151 14.57 22.48 7.60
CA VAL A 151 13.63 21.43 7.22
C VAL A 151 14.36 20.10 7.25
N PRO A 152 14.21 19.31 8.34
CA PRO A 152 14.81 18.01 8.49
C PRO A 152 14.39 17.07 7.36
N ILE A 153 15.25 16.13 7.00
CA ILE A 153 14.94 15.14 5.95
C ILE A 153 13.65 14.37 6.26
N GLN A 154 13.30 14.20 7.53
CA GLN A 154 12.05 13.56 7.95
C GLN A 154 10.81 14.33 7.48
N ALA A 155 10.84 15.67 7.53
CA ALA A 155 9.77 16.52 7.01
C ALA A 155 9.69 16.39 5.49
N TRP A 156 10.82 16.45 4.79
CA TRP A 156 10.88 16.25 3.33
C TRP A 156 10.40 14.86 2.90
N THR A 157 10.80 13.80 3.59
CA THR A 157 10.33 12.43 3.35
C THR A 157 8.82 12.33 3.61
N ALA A 158 8.29 13.02 4.63
CA ALA A 158 6.86 13.04 4.92
C ALA A 158 6.06 13.80 3.84
N LEU A 159 6.58 14.91 3.31
CA LEU A 159 5.98 15.61 2.17
C LEU A 159 6.01 14.73 0.91
N LEU A 160 7.17 14.12 0.60
CA LEU A 160 7.32 13.18 -0.52
C LEU A 160 6.35 12.00 -0.40
N LYS A 161 6.16 11.48 0.82
CA LYS A 161 5.14 10.47 1.13
C LYS A 161 3.74 10.98 0.80
N GLY A 162 3.40 12.22 1.16
CA GLY A 162 2.11 12.83 0.82
C GLY A 162 1.84 12.85 -0.68
N TYR A 163 2.82 13.28 -1.48
CA TYR A 163 2.73 13.24 -2.94
C TYR A 163 2.54 11.82 -3.48
N ALA A 164 3.38 10.88 -3.03
CA ALA A 164 3.29 9.48 -3.45
C ALA A 164 1.96 8.81 -3.05
N HIS A 165 1.43 9.13 -1.86
CA HIS A 165 0.14 8.60 -1.37
C HIS A 165 -1.02 9.13 -2.19
N SER A 166 -0.92 10.36 -2.69
CA SER A 166 -1.95 11.03 -3.51
C SER A 166 -1.76 10.79 -5.01
N GLY A 167 -0.84 9.92 -5.42
CA GLY A 167 -0.57 9.64 -6.84
C GLY A 167 0.15 10.76 -7.61
N MET A 168 0.61 11.81 -6.93
CA MET A 168 1.29 12.98 -7.51
C MET A 168 2.77 12.68 -7.80
N MET A 169 3.02 11.68 -8.65
CA MET A 169 4.36 11.10 -8.85
C MET A 169 5.37 12.07 -9.48
N ALA A 170 4.91 13.04 -10.28
CA ALA A 170 5.79 14.07 -10.83
C ALA A 170 6.37 14.95 -9.72
N ARG A 171 5.53 15.41 -8.79
CA ARG A 171 5.97 16.16 -7.60
C ARG A 171 6.85 15.32 -6.69
N ALA A 172 6.48 14.06 -6.44
CA ALA A 172 7.26 13.15 -5.61
C ALA A 172 8.67 12.94 -6.18
N TYR A 173 8.77 12.67 -7.48
CA TYR A 173 10.06 12.48 -8.16
C TYR A 173 10.87 13.78 -8.24
N SER A 174 10.25 14.91 -8.60
CA SER A 174 10.93 16.20 -8.65
C SER A 174 11.49 16.60 -7.28
N LEU A 175 10.74 16.37 -6.21
CA LEU A 175 11.22 16.61 -4.85
C LEU A 175 12.40 15.69 -4.52
N PHE A 176 12.33 14.40 -4.86
CA PHE A 176 13.46 13.48 -4.63
C PHE A 176 14.72 13.89 -5.40
N ASP A 177 14.59 14.23 -6.68
CA ASP A 177 15.70 14.71 -7.51
C ASP A 177 16.29 16.00 -6.94
N HIS A 178 15.45 16.95 -6.49
CA HIS A 178 15.90 18.15 -5.80
C HIS A 178 16.72 17.84 -4.54
N LEU A 179 16.25 16.93 -3.69
CA LEU A 179 16.98 16.50 -2.48
C LEU A 179 18.33 15.85 -2.83
N CYS A 180 18.36 15.01 -3.86
CA CYS A 180 19.59 14.40 -4.36
C CYS A 180 20.57 15.44 -4.90
N ASN A 181 20.09 16.44 -5.66
CA ASN A 181 20.90 17.54 -6.18
C ASN A 181 21.48 18.41 -5.06
N ALA A 182 20.65 18.81 -4.09
CA ALA A 182 21.09 19.56 -2.92
C ALA A 182 22.17 18.80 -2.13
N HIS A 183 21.99 17.48 -1.98
CA HIS A 183 22.97 16.62 -1.33
C HIS A 183 24.29 16.52 -2.12
N ARG A 184 24.25 16.37 -3.46
CA ARG A 184 25.45 16.40 -4.32
C ARG A 184 26.22 17.71 -4.17
N SER A 185 25.52 18.85 -4.20
CA SER A 185 26.13 20.16 -4.01
C SER A 185 26.78 20.30 -2.62
N ALA A 186 26.18 19.72 -1.59
CA ALA A 186 26.77 19.69 -0.25
C ALA A 186 28.07 18.87 -0.21
N ILE A 187 28.09 17.69 -0.85
CA ILE A 187 29.29 16.84 -0.94
C ILE A 187 30.41 17.53 -1.72
N SER A 188 30.13 18.06 -2.92
CA SER A 188 31.16 18.70 -3.75
C SER A 188 31.80 19.92 -3.08
N SER A 189 31.06 20.62 -2.22
CA SER A 189 31.59 21.72 -1.41
C SER A 189 32.59 21.29 -0.32
N ILE A 190 32.67 19.98 0.00
CA ILE A 190 33.61 19.43 0.98
C ILE A 190 34.97 19.13 0.33
N ASP A 191 34.96 18.61 -0.90
CA ASP A 191 36.17 18.14 -1.57
C ASP A 191 37.01 19.28 -2.18
N GLY A 192 36.42 20.48 -2.35
CA GLY A 192 37.09 21.66 -2.91
C GLY A 192 37.81 22.58 -1.91
N GLU A 193 37.79 22.31 -0.60
CA GLU A 193 38.44 23.18 0.40
C GLU A 193 39.72 22.54 0.98
N GLY A 194 40.87 23.18 0.74
CA GLY A 194 42.17 22.82 1.29
C GLY A 194 42.21 22.76 2.83
N LEU A 195 43.30 22.20 3.36
CA LEU A 195 43.53 21.70 4.74
C LEU A 195 43.11 22.59 5.94
N GLU A 196 42.73 23.84 5.75
CA GLU A 196 42.36 24.75 6.83
C GLU A 196 40.85 24.78 7.13
N LYS A 197 40.43 23.91 8.05
CA LYS A 197 39.49 24.17 9.18
C LYS A 197 38.74 22.89 9.59
N LYS A 198 39.30 22.16 10.56
CA LYS A 198 38.68 20.98 11.22
C LYS A 198 37.21 21.19 11.66
N ASN A 199 36.85 22.42 12.07
CA ASN A 199 35.48 22.74 12.52
C ASN A 199 34.47 22.91 11.37
N ARG A 200 34.93 23.29 10.17
CA ARG A 200 34.07 23.40 8.97
C ARG A 200 33.78 22.02 8.40
N LYS A 201 34.77 21.12 8.45
CA LYS A 201 34.62 19.69 8.12
C LYS A 201 33.52 19.02 8.95
N LYS A 202 33.53 19.16 10.28
CA LYS A 202 32.51 18.54 11.16
C LYS A 202 31.07 19.03 10.89
N ARG A 203 30.88 20.31 10.53
CA ARG A 203 29.55 20.84 10.15
C ARG A 203 29.09 20.33 8.78
N LYS A 204 29.99 20.25 7.80
CA LYS A 204 29.66 19.73 6.46
C LYS A 204 29.39 18.21 6.48
N THR A 205 30.11 17.43 7.30
CA THR A 205 29.84 16.00 7.49
C THR A 205 28.44 15.76 8.05
N ALA A 206 27.97 16.58 9.00
CA ALA A 206 26.62 16.48 9.54
C ALA A 206 25.52 16.85 8.52
N GLU A 207 25.78 17.75 7.56
CA GLU A 207 24.81 18.05 6.48
C GLU A 207 24.73 16.93 5.43
N VAL A 208 25.85 16.24 5.17
CA VAL A 208 25.87 15.04 4.34
C VAL A 208 25.14 13.89 5.04
N GLU A 209 25.32 13.69 6.34
CA GLU A 209 24.58 12.67 7.10
C GLU A 209 23.05 12.89 7.12
N ASN A 210 22.60 14.12 6.90
CA ASN A 210 21.19 14.50 6.91
C ASN A 210 20.55 14.54 5.51
N GLY A 211 21.24 14.09 4.46
CA GLY A 211 20.73 14.01 3.10
C GLY A 211 19.61 12.96 2.89
N PRO A 212 19.11 12.82 1.64
CA PRO A 212 18.20 11.72 1.31
C PRO A 212 18.85 10.38 1.63
N ASN A 213 18.06 9.48 2.23
CA ASN A 213 18.51 8.19 2.72
C ASN A 213 17.62 7.06 2.20
N VAL A 214 17.94 5.81 2.58
CA VAL A 214 17.21 4.62 2.13
C VAL A 214 15.71 4.70 2.40
N ARG A 215 15.28 5.35 3.50
CA ARG A 215 13.87 5.57 3.78
C ARG A 215 13.21 6.53 2.80
N THR A 216 13.91 7.60 2.42
CA THR A 216 13.42 8.57 1.42
C THR A 216 13.24 7.86 0.08
N PHE A 217 14.26 7.09 -0.33
CA PHE A 217 14.23 6.31 -1.55
C PHE A 217 13.12 5.24 -1.57
N ASN A 218 13.02 4.43 -0.51
CA ASN A 218 11.97 3.41 -0.37
C ASN A 218 10.56 4.02 -0.33
N THR A 219 10.41 5.24 0.18
CA THR A 219 9.12 5.94 0.15
C THR A 219 8.71 6.24 -1.29
N LEU A 220 9.65 6.69 -2.13
CA LEU A 220 9.40 6.94 -3.55
C LEU A 220 9.15 5.64 -4.32
N LEU A 221 9.98 4.60 -4.11
CA LEU A 221 9.78 3.29 -4.75
C LEU A 221 8.41 2.70 -4.42
N ARG A 222 7.98 2.82 -3.15
CA ARG A 222 6.64 2.37 -2.76
C ARG A 222 5.53 3.17 -3.45
N GLY A 223 5.71 4.47 -3.65
CA GLY A 223 4.83 5.28 -4.50
C GLY A 223 4.77 4.78 -5.95
N CYS A 224 5.93 4.45 -6.53
CA CYS A 224 6.01 3.90 -7.88
C CYS A 224 5.34 2.52 -8.01
N LEU A 225 5.29 1.74 -6.94
CA LEU A 225 4.57 0.47 -6.90
C LEU A 225 3.04 0.68 -6.85
N TRP A 226 2.58 1.74 -6.20
CA TRP A 226 1.15 2.04 -6.04
C TRP A 226 0.53 2.78 -7.22
N THR A 227 1.33 3.55 -7.95
CA THR A 227 0.88 4.36 -9.07
C THR A 227 1.58 3.87 -10.33
N ALA A 228 0.81 3.38 -11.31
CA ALA A 228 1.36 2.99 -12.60
C ALA A 228 1.89 4.20 -13.37
N THR A 229 2.77 3.95 -14.34
CA THR A 229 3.29 4.98 -15.23
C THR A 229 2.15 5.67 -15.99
N SER A 230 2.02 7.00 -15.86
CA SER A 230 1.05 7.79 -16.60
C SER A 230 1.65 9.12 -17.05
N LEU A 231 0.92 9.84 -17.91
CA LEU A 231 1.30 11.17 -18.37
C LEU A 231 0.88 12.24 -17.36
N THR A 232 1.77 13.19 -17.09
CA THR A 232 1.42 14.42 -16.36
C THR A 232 0.62 15.34 -17.28
N PHE A 233 -0.58 15.76 -16.90
CA PHE A 233 -1.31 16.80 -17.62
C PHE A 233 -1.57 17.97 -16.67
N GLY A 234 -1.24 19.19 -17.10
CA GLY A 234 -1.68 20.43 -16.43
C GLY A 234 -1.00 20.79 -15.10
N GLU A 235 0.02 20.05 -14.64
CA GLU A 235 0.78 20.44 -13.44
C GLU A 235 1.81 21.56 -13.68
N ARG A 236 2.15 21.83 -14.95
CA ARG A 236 2.98 22.96 -15.37
C ARG A 236 2.10 23.96 -16.11
N SER A 237 2.00 25.18 -15.58
CA SER A 237 1.22 26.29 -16.18
C SER A 237 1.88 26.93 -17.40
N SER A 238 3.01 26.38 -17.89
CA SER A 238 3.66 26.85 -19.11
C SER A 238 3.12 26.11 -20.32
N VAL A 239 2.68 26.87 -21.33
CA VAL A 239 2.08 26.43 -22.59
C VAL A 239 2.97 25.48 -23.41
N ASP A 240 4.27 25.36 -23.08
CA ASP A 240 5.27 24.59 -23.83
C ASP A 240 5.87 23.36 -23.11
N SER A 241 5.38 22.97 -21.92
CA SER A 241 5.98 21.82 -21.23
C SER A 241 5.40 20.49 -21.73
N GLU A 242 6.21 19.70 -22.45
CA GLU A 242 5.86 18.34 -22.86
C GLU A 242 5.37 17.50 -21.66
N ASN A 243 4.23 16.81 -21.82
CA ASN A 243 3.74 15.86 -20.81
C ASN A 243 4.81 14.79 -20.53
N GLU A 244 5.23 14.65 -19.27
CA GLU A 244 6.25 13.69 -18.85
C GLU A 244 5.59 12.37 -18.40
N LEU A 245 6.25 11.25 -18.67
CA LEU A 245 5.89 9.95 -18.09
C LEU A 245 6.45 9.83 -16.67
N VAL A 246 5.56 9.58 -15.71
CA VAL A 246 5.86 9.47 -14.27
C VAL A 246 5.08 8.32 -13.63
N GLY A 247 5.57 7.81 -12.50
CA GLY A 247 5.04 6.62 -11.83
C GLY A 247 5.68 5.32 -12.36
N GLY A 248 5.26 4.20 -11.78
CA GLY A 248 5.61 2.85 -12.21
C GLY A 248 7.11 2.61 -12.37
N VAL A 249 7.45 1.76 -13.34
CA VAL A 249 8.83 1.39 -13.66
C VAL A 249 9.67 2.57 -14.15
N VAL A 250 9.04 3.57 -14.78
CA VAL A 250 9.75 4.72 -15.36
C VAL A 250 10.36 5.58 -14.27
N THR A 251 9.55 6.01 -13.29
CA THR A 251 10.07 6.79 -12.16
C THR A 251 10.97 5.95 -11.26
N ALA A 252 10.63 4.67 -11.03
CA ALA A 252 11.45 3.79 -10.22
C ALA A 252 12.86 3.60 -10.81
N GLY A 253 12.98 3.39 -12.12
CA GLY A 253 14.27 3.25 -12.80
C GLY A 253 15.11 4.52 -12.73
N ARG A 254 14.50 5.70 -12.93
CA ARG A 254 15.19 7.00 -12.76
C ARG A 254 15.67 7.19 -11.32
N ALA A 255 14.81 6.92 -10.34
CA ALA A 255 15.14 7.04 -8.94
C ALA A 255 16.25 6.06 -8.52
N TRP A 256 16.26 4.84 -9.07
CA TRP A 256 17.29 3.83 -8.82
C TRP A 256 18.68 4.27 -9.31
N LEU A 257 18.74 4.94 -10.47
CA LEU A 257 19.98 5.55 -10.97
C LEU A 257 20.45 6.69 -10.06
N LEU A 258 19.55 7.61 -9.69
CA LEU A 258 19.88 8.71 -8.76
C LEU A 258 20.39 8.19 -7.41
N CYS A 259 19.75 7.17 -6.85
CA CYS A 259 20.15 6.50 -5.62
C CYS A 259 21.62 6.04 -5.65
N ARG A 260 22.05 5.47 -6.79
CA ARG A 260 23.44 5.08 -7.02
C ARG A 260 24.35 6.30 -7.11
N ASP A 261 23.94 7.34 -7.82
CA ASP A 261 24.74 8.56 -8.02
C ASP A 261 24.99 9.33 -6.72
N VAL A 262 24.04 9.28 -5.77
CA VAL A 262 24.20 9.88 -4.42
C VAL A 262 24.65 8.88 -3.35
N ASN A 263 25.02 7.65 -3.75
CA ASN A 263 25.51 6.59 -2.86
C ASN A 263 24.58 6.27 -1.67
N ILE A 264 23.26 6.29 -1.89
CA ILE A 264 22.30 5.80 -0.90
C ILE A 264 22.42 4.27 -0.83
N THR A 265 22.73 3.75 0.36
CA THR A 265 22.84 2.30 0.58
C THR A 265 21.45 1.64 0.57
N CYS A 266 21.22 0.73 -0.37
CA CYS A 266 19.98 -0.03 -0.47
C CYS A 266 19.87 -1.08 0.66
N ASP A 267 18.64 -1.30 1.14
CA ASP A 267 18.27 -2.39 2.05
C ASP A 267 17.44 -3.46 1.32
N SER A 268 17.08 -4.55 2.00
CA SER A 268 16.31 -5.64 1.38
C SER A 268 14.95 -5.18 0.86
N SER A 269 14.32 -4.18 1.49
CA SER A 269 13.06 -3.59 1.04
C SER A 269 13.22 -2.78 -0.25
N SER A 270 14.36 -2.11 -0.44
CA SER A 270 14.70 -1.40 -1.68
C SER A 270 14.62 -2.35 -2.87
N TYR A 271 15.25 -3.52 -2.72
CA TYR A 271 15.23 -4.59 -3.70
C TYR A 271 13.83 -5.19 -3.88
N GLU A 272 13.12 -5.47 -2.78
CA GLU A 272 11.75 -6.00 -2.82
C GLU A 272 10.83 -5.11 -3.67
N TYR A 273 10.83 -3.79 -3.44
CA TYR A 273 10.01 -2.86 -4.20
C TYR A 273 10.42 -2.82 -5.68
N TYR A 274 11.72 -2.67 -5.96
CA TYR A 274 12.16 -2.50 -7.34
C TYR A 274 12.03 -3.77 -8.19
N VAL A 275 12.35 -4.94 -7.62
CA VAL A 275 12.10 -6.24 -8.26
C VAL A 275 10.61 -6.42 -8.53
N SER A 276 9.75 -6.11 -7.55
CA SER A 276 8.29 -6.22 -7.75
C SER A 276 7.78 -5.33 -8.89
N ILE A 277 8.27 -4.09 -8.98
CA ILE A 277 7.92 -3.16 -10.07
C ILE A 277 8.37 -3.70 -11.43
N LEU A 278 9.62 -4.20 -11.53
CA LEU A 278 10.15 -4.77 -12.77
C LEU A 278 9.39 -6.04 -13.19
N SER A 279 9.07 -6.92 -12.24
CA SER A 279 8.29 -8.13 -12.49
C SER A 279 6.85 -7.81 -12.91
N GLN A 280 6.23 -6.80 -12.31
CA GLN A 280 4.89 -6.34 -12.69
C GLN A 280 4.86 -5.79 -14.13
N SER A 281 5.91 -5.08 -14.54
CA SER A 281 6.08 -4.64 -15.93
C SER A 281 6.66 -5.73 -16.84
N LEU A 282 6.69 -7.00 -16.42
CA LEU A 282 7.22 -8.15 -17.16
C LEU A 282 8.68 -8.02 -17.65
N GLN A 283 9.46 -7.14 -17.03
CA GLN A 283 10.90 -6.99 -17.24
C GLN A 283 11.68 -8.01 -16.40
N CYS A 284 11.28 -9.28 -16.49
CA CYS A 284 11.74 -10.35 -15.59
C CYS A 284 13.27 -10.51 -15.58
N ARG A 285 13.93 -10.40 -16.74
CA ARG A 285 15.40 -10.50 -16.82
C ARG A 285 16.11 -9.36 -16.07
N ALA A 286 15.57 -8.15 -16.10
CA ALA A 286 16.07 -7.03 -15.31
C ALA A 286 15.83 -7.25 -13.81
N ALA A 287 14.67 -7.80 -13.45
CA ALA A 287 14.34 -8.19 -12.09
C ALA A 287 15.31 -9.25 -11.54
N GLU A 288 15.67 -10.25 -12.34
CA GLU A 288 16.69 -11.25 -11.99
C GLU A 288 18.08 -10.66 -11.81
N ASN A 289 18.49 -9.73 -12.68
CA ASN A 289 19.75 -9.00 -12.51
C ASN A 289 19.77 -8.23 -11.18
N CYS A 290 18.65 -7.62 -10.81
CA CYS A 290 18.49 -6.93 -9.54
C CYS A 290 18.54 -7.90 -8.35
N LEU A 291 17.91 -9.08 -8.45
CA LEU A 291 17.96 -10.13 -7.44
C LEU A 291 19.39 -10.68 -7.26
N ARG A 292 20.14 -10.90 -8.34
CA ARG A 292 21.56 -11.31 -8.27
C ARG A 292 22.41 -10.25 -7.56
N LYS A 293 22.15 -8.97 -7.83
CA LYS A 293 22.79 -7.87 -7.11
C LYS A 293 22.46 -7.89 -5.61
N MET A 294 21.19 -8.08 -5.25
CA MET A 294 20.76 -8.25 -3.86
C MET A 294 21.54 -9.36 -3.16
N ARG A 295 21.62 -10.54 -3.77
CA ARG A 295 22.37 -11.70 -3.23
C ARG A 295 23.83 -11.35 -2.97
N SER A 296 24.50 -10.73 -3.95
CA SER A 296 25.89 -10.31 -3.81
C SER A 296 26.10 -9.31 -2.67
N GLU A 297 25.23 -8.31 -2.52
CA GLU A 297 25.36 -7.28 -1.47
C GLU A 297 25.09 -7.81 -0.06
N PHE A 298 24.23 -8.82 0.07
CA PHE A 298 23.90 -9.47 1.35
C PHE A 298 24.68 -10.77 1.61
N GLY A 299 25.64 -11.12 0.76
CA GLY A 299 26.51 -12.30 0.94
C GLY A 299 25.78 -13.64 0.79
N ILE A 300 24.68 -13.69 0.03
CA ILE A 300 23.86 -14.89 -0.17
C ILE A 300 24.40 -15.63 -1.39
N ARG A 301 24.82 -16.89 -1.21
CA ARG A 301 25.33 -17.72 -2.30
C ARG A 301 24.18 -18.22 -3.18
N ASP A 302 24.43 -18.34 -4.49
CA ASP A 302 23.45 -18.92 -5.41
C ASP A 302 23.29 -20.42 -5.14
N CYS A 303 22.09 -20.83 -4.71
CA CYS A 303 21.76 -22.22 -4.41
C CYS A 303 21.55 -23.09 -5.67
N ILE A 304 21.74 -22.54 -6.87
CA ILE A 304 21.27 -23.13 -8.14
C ILE A 304 22.29 -24.11 -8.75
N ASN A 305 23.58 -24.02 -8.38
CA ASN A 305 24.66 -24.74 -9.08
C ASN A 305 25.54 -25.66 -8.20
N VAL A 306 25.15 -25.98 -6.97
CA VAL A 306 25.93 -26.89 -6.11
C VAL A 306 25.15 -28.19 -6.00
N GLY A 307 25.66 -29.26 -6.63
CA GLY A 307 25.09 -30.60 -6.52
C GLY A 307 25.14 -31.07 -5.06
N GLU A 308 24.06 -31.70 -4.61
CA GLU A 308 23.80 -32.52 -3.39
C GLU A 308 24.55 -32.27 -2.05
N GLU A 309 25.51 -31.36 -1.95
CA GLU A 309 26.11 -30.94 -0.69
C GLU A 309 25.17 -29.95 0.01
N GLU A 310 24.75 -30.30 1.24
CA GLU A 310 23.90 -29.48 2.11
C GLU A 310 24.42 -28.04 2.21
N ILE A 311 23.80 -27.12 1.46
CA ILE A 311 24.03 -25.70 1.61
C ILE A 311 23.25 -25.24 2.85
N GLY A 312 23.92 -25.22 4.00
CA GLY A 312 23.47 -24.39 5.12
C GLY A 312 23.43 -22.92 4.69
N LEU A 313 22.35 -22.21 5.03
CA LEU A 313 22.39 -20.75 5.03
C LEU A 313 23.57 -20.32 5.91
N PRO A 314 24.39 -19.33 5.50
CA PRO A 314 25.40 -18.80 6.41
C PRO A 314 24.73 -18.38 7.71
N ASP A 315 25.31 -18.76 8.85
CA ASP A 315 24.73 -18.53 10.19
C ASP A 315 24.40 -17.04 10.47
N ASP A 316 24.97 -16.13 9.66
CA ASP A 316 24.86 -14.69 9.80
C ASP A 316 23.75 -14.02 8.95
N VAL A 317 23.00 -14.75 8.11
CA VAL A 317 21.99 -14.12 7.23
C VAL A 317 20.68 -13.85 7.99
N GLU A 318 20.29 -12.57 8.08
CA GLU A 318 19.08 -12.17 8.79
C GLU A 318 17.81 -12.78 8.13
N PRO A 319 16.89 -13.40 8.90
CA PRO A 319 15.68 -14.02 8.35
C PRO A 319 14.81 -13.10 7.49
N THR A 320 14.82 -11.79 7.76
CA THR A 320 14.09 -10.78 7.00
C THR A 320 14.59 -10.63 5.56
N ILE A 321 15.88 -10.90 5.32
CA ILE A 321 16.48 -10.88 3.99
C ILE A 321 16.01 -12.10 3.20
N ILE A 322 15.94 -13.28 3.82
CA ILE A 322 15.38 -14.49 3.20
C ILE A 322 13.90 -14.30 2.84
N GLU A 323 13.12 -13.71 3.75
CA GLU A 323 11.72 -13.35 3.45
C GLU A 323 11.63 -12.42 2.23
N SER A 324 12.50 -11.40 2.15
CA SER A 324 12.55 -10.47 1.02
C SER A 324 12.95 -11.18 -0.29
N LEU A 325 13.90 -12.11 -0.24
CA LEU A 325 14.29 -12.93 -1.39
C LEU A 325 13.12 -13.78 -1.92
N VAL A 326 12.37 -14.43 -1.04
CA VAL A 326 11.21 -15.24 -1.41
C VAL A 326 10.16 -14.36 -2.11
N VAL A 327 9.91 -13.15 -1.59
CA VAL A 327 8.99 -12.19 -2.22
C VAL A 327 9.45 -11.83 -3.63
N CYS A 328 10.75 -11.53 -3.80
CA CYS A 328 11.35 -11.25 -5.09
C CYS A 328 11.19 -12.43 -6.07
N LEU A 329 11.48 -13.66 -5.62
CA LEU A 329 11.38 -14.87 -6.44
C LEU A 329 9.94 -15.15 -6.88
N VAL A 330 8.97 -15.03 -5.97
CA VAL A 330 7.55 -15.21 -6.30
C VAL A 330 7.07 -14.13 -7.29
N ALA A 331 7.49 -12.88 -7.11
CA ALA A 331 7.19 -11.81 -8.06
C ALA A 331 7.76 -12.09 -9.46
N ILE A 332 9.02 -12.55 -9.53
CA ILE A 332 9.67 -12.92 -10.80
C ILE A 332 8.98 -14.13 -11.45
N ALA A 333 8.68 -15.17 -10.68
CA ALA A 333 7.95 -16.36 -11.16
C ALA A 333 6.58 -15.97 -11.74
N ARG A 334 5.86 -15.05 -11.08
CA ARG A 334 4.59 -14.51 -11.58
C ARG A 334 4.76 -13.79 -12.92
N GLY A 335 5.80 -12.97 -13.05
CA GLY A 335 6.12 -12.29 -14.31
C GLY A 335 6.44 -13.27 -15.45
N PHE A 336 7.26 -14.29 -15.20
CA PHE A 336 7.53 -15.34 -16.18
C PHE A 336 6.27 -16.13 -16.56
N ALA A 337 5.35 -16.36 -15.61
CA ALA A 337 4.11 -17.06 -15.88
C ALA A 337 3.23 -16.28 -16.86
N LEU A 338 3.12 -14.96 -16.69
CA LEU A 338 2.42 -14.08 -17.63
C LEU A 338 3.11 -13.98 -18.99
N ARG A 339 4.44 -14.16 -19.04
CA ARG A 339 5.21 -14.25 -20.28
C ARG A 339 5.14 -15.61 -20.95
N GLY A 340 4.56 -16.63 -20.32
CA GLY A 340 4.52 -18.01 -20.82
C GLY A 340 5.87 -18.74 -20.76
N GLU A 341 6.83 -18.25 -19.96
CA GLU A 341 8.18 -18.83 -19.82
C GLU A 341 8.22 -19.89 -18.71
N VAL A 342 7.66 -21.08 -18.99
CA VAL A 342 7.33 -22.11 -17.99
C VAL A 342 8.52 -22.61 -17.17
N GLU A 343 9.68 -22.84 -17.80
CA GLU A 343 10.88 -23.31 -17.09
C GLU A 343 11.40 -22.29 -16.07
N ASP A 344 11.33 -21.01 -16.42
CA ASP A 344 11.74 -19.94 -15.51
C ASP A 344 10.75 -19.76 -14.36
N VAL A 345 9.44 -19.96 -14.59
CA VAL A 345 8.44 -20.03 -13.52
C VAL A 345 8.81 -21.13 -12.52
N ARG A 346 9.05 -22.35 -13.03
CA ARG A 346 9.37 -23.52 -12.24
C ARG A 346 10.61 -23.27 -11.38
N ARG A 347 11.71 -22.81 -12.00
CA ARG A 347 12.97 -22.52 -11.32
C ARG A 347 12.78 -21.52 -10.18
N CYS A 348 12.15 -20.36 -10.44
CA CYS A 348 11.95 -19.34 -9.41
C CYS A 348 11.01 -19.81 -8.29
N ALA A 349 9.95 -20.55 -8.62
CA ALA A 349 8.99 -21.08 -7.65
C ALA A 349 9.62 -22.17 -6.75
N GLU A 350 10.36 -23.12 -7.33
CA GLU A 350 11.09 -24.14 -6.58
C GLU A 350 12.15 -23.51 -5.66
N GLU A 351 12.89 -22.52 -6.16
CA GLU A 351 13.87 -21.80 -5.35
C GLU A 351 13.20 -21.05 -4.17
N ALA A 352 12.05 -20.40 -4.39
CA ALA A 352 11.29 -19.75 -3.33
C ALA A 352 10.85 -20.75 -2.25
N LEU A 353 10.37 -21.93 -2.65
CA LEU A 353 9.96 -22.99 -1.72
C LEU A 353 11.14 -23.51 -0.90
N ARG A 354 12.31 -23.73 -1.53
CA ARG A 354 13.53 -24.14 -0.81
C ARG A 354 13.92 -23.14 0.28
N TYR A 355 13.90 -21.85 0.00
CA TYR A 355 14.18 -20.82 1.03
C TYR A 355 13.15 -20.80 2.16
N LEU A 356 11.87 -21.04 1.85
CA LEU A 356 10.81 -21.14 2.86
C LEU A 356 10.96 -22.39 3.75
N ASP A 357 11.47 -23.49 3.19
CA ASP A 357 11.73 -24.74 3.93
C ASP A 357 12.96 -24.58 4.82
N LEU A 358 14.06 -24.00 4.30
CA LEU A 358 15.25 -23.66 5.08
C LEU A 358 14.93 -22.72 6.26
N SER A 359 14.12 -21.68 6.03
CA SER A 359 13.69 -20.76 7.10
C SER A 359 12.87 -21.46 8.19
N SER A 360 12.14 -22.52 7.84
CA SER A 360 11.35 -23.30 8.80
C SER A 360 12.22 -24.26 9.64
N ALA A 361 13.22 -24.89 9.02
CA ALA A 361 14.18 -25.78 9.69
C ALA A 361 15.02 -25.02 10.73
N TYR A 362 15.48 -23.80 10.38
CA TYR A 362 16.29 -22.95 11.27
C TYR A 362 15.55 -22.47 12.53
N LYS A 363 14.22 -22.34 12.47
CA LYS A 363 13.37 -22.02 13.63
C LYS A 363 13.24 -23.20 14.61
N GLY A 364 13.52 -24.43 14.17
CA GLY A 364 13.50 -25.63 15.00
C GLY A 364 14.78 -25.85 15.82
N SER A 365 15.92 -25.30 15.38
CA SER A 365 17.24 -25.50 16.01
C SER A 365 17.68 -24.36 16.94
N ALA A 366 17.15 -23.13 16.75
CA ALA A 366 17.60 -21.93 17.46
C ALA A 366 17.04 -21.75 18.90
N SER A 367 16.67 -22.83 19.61
CA SER A 367 16.31 -22.77 21.03
C SER A 367 17.52 -22.83 21.98
N ALA A 368 18.75 -22.74 21.47
CA ALA A 368 19.98 -22.64 22.26
C ALA A 368 20.54 -21.21 22.20
N SER A 369 20.74 -20.62 23.39
CA SER A 369 21.22 -19.26 23.63
C SER A 369 22.48 -18.87 22.86
N PHE A 370 22.49 -17.72 22.18
CA PHE A 370 23.73 -17.08 21.71
C PHE A 370 23.66 -15.56 21.67
N ASP A 371 24.71 -14.91 22.21
CA ASP A 371 25.01 -13.48 22.11
C ASP A 371 25.69 -13.16 20.76
N PRO A 372 25.37 -12.05 20.07
CA PRO A 372 25.91 -11.74 18.75
C PRO A 372 27.26 -10.99 18.80
N PRO A 373 28.22 -11.30 17.89
CA PRO A 373 29.47 -10.54 17.73
C PRO A 373 29.29 -9.24 16.95
N ALA A 374 30.16 -8.27 17.24
CA ALA A 374 30.08 -6.88 16.79
C ALA A 374 30.76 -6.65 15.41
N ALA A 375 30.07 -6.92 14.29
CA ALA A 375 30.39 -6.35 12.96
C ALA A 375 29.32 -6.60 11.86
N ILE A 376 28.06 -6.88 12.21
CA ILE A 376 27.03 -7.24 11.21
C ILE A 376 26.38 -5.97 10.64
N LYS A 377 26.26 -5.87 9.30
CA LYS A 377 25.42 -4.87 8.63
C LYS A 377 23.96 -5.08 9.05
N GLN A 378 23.56 -4.45 10.13
CA GLN A 378 22.19 -4.50 10.63
C GLN A 378 21.23 -3.83 9.64
N THR A 379 20.05 -4.42 9.47
CA THR A 379 18.91 -3.78 8.81
C THR A 379 18.51 -2.51 9.58
N THR A 380 18.89 -1.34 9.07
CA THR A 380 18.52 -0.04 9.66
C THR A 380 17.10 0.40 9.30
N GLY A 381 16.31 -0.48 8.64
CA GLY A 381 14.94 -0.24 8.23
C GLY A 381 13.91 -0.54 9.32
N GLY A 382 13.52 0.45 10.12
CA GLY A 382 12.37 0.35 11.03
C GLY A 382 12.40 1.33 12.19
N LYS A 383 11.29 1.42 12.96
CA LYS A 383 11.19 2.23 14.19
C LYS A 383 12.27 1.90 15.26
N LYS A 384 13.09 0.86 15.09
CA LYS A 384 14.20 0.50 16.00
C LYS A 384 15.35 1.51 15.97
N ALA A 385 15.61 2.17 14.84
CA ALA A 385 16.66 3.19 14.70
C ALA A 385 16.48 4.44 15.60
N TRP A 386 15.36 4.54 16.31
CA TRP A 386 15.06 5.64 17.22
C TRP A 386 15.51 5.40 18.67
N ARG A 387 15.85 4.16 19.05
CA ARG A 387 16.22 3.87 20.45
C ARG A 387 17.67 4.23 20.77
N ASP A 388 18.57 4.19 19.78
CA ASP A 388 20.00 4.32 20.04
C ASP A 388 20.47 5.73 20.42
N THR A 389 19.58 6.73 20.43
CA THR A 389 19.94 8.12 20.78
C THR A 389 19.26 8.66 22.05
N THR A 390 18.44 7.86 22.74
CA THR A 390 17.78 8.31 23.98
C THR A 390 18.24 7.45 25.14
N THR A 391 19.03 8.05 26.03
CA THR A 391 19.46 7.50 27.31
C THR A 391 18.28 6.94 28.10
N HIS A 392 18.53 5.79 28.75
CA HIS A 392 17.66 5.09 29.69
C HIS A 392 16.75 6.01 30.51
N VAL A 393 15.44 5.97 30.23
CA VAL A 393 14.42 6.36 31.21
C VAL A 393 13.40 5.23 31.29
N ASN A 394 13.30 4.67 32.49
CA ASN A 394 12.42 3.57 32.85
C ASN A 394 10.94 3.98 32.72
N SER A 395 10.24 3.46 31.71
CA SER A 395 8.78 3.36 31.72
C SER A 395 8.38 1.89 31.85
N ARG A 396 7.83 1.53 33.01
CA ARG A 396 7.36 0.18 33.36
C ARG A 396 6.18 -0.28 32.50
N ASP A 397 5.51 0.63 31.78
CA ASP A 397 4.36 0.33 30.93
C ASP A 397 4.72 -0.17 29.51
N ASP A 398 5.99 -0.03 29.09
CA ASP A 398 6.39 -0.35 27.72
C ASP A 398 6.68 -1.85 27.50
N VAL A 399 6.94 -2.61 28.56
CA VAL A 399 7.24 -4.06 28.49
C VAL A 399 6.04 -4.88 28.04
N ASN A 400 4.82 -4.48 28.43
CA ASN A 400 3.57 -5.11 27.96
C ASN A 400 3.14 -4.62 26.57
N SER A 401 3.71 -3.52 26.05
CA SER A 401 3.43 -2.98 24.71
C SER A 401 4.29 -3.69 23.65
N THR A 402 5.53 -4.04 24.00
CA THR A 402 6.51 -4.69 23.10
C THR A 402 6.17 -6.15 22.82
N GLY A 403 5.79 -6.95 23.83
CA GLY A 403 5.44 -8.36 23.62
C GLY A 403 4.27 -8.55 22.65
N ARG A 404 3.23 -7.70 22.76
CA ARG A 404 2.07 -7.72 21.85
C ARG A 404 2.42 -7.34 20.42
N ARG A 405 3.34 -6.39 20.24
CA ARG A 405 3.80 -5.98 18.91
C ARG A 405 4.66 -7.06 18.26
N GLU A 406 5.48 -7.73 19.04
CA GLU A 406 6.29 -8.87 18.58
C GLU A 406 5.41 -10.05 18.18
N GLU A 407 4.39 -10.38 18.97
CA GLU A 407 3.40 -11.41 18.64
C GLU A 407 2.63 -11.07 17.34
N SER A 408 2.15 -9.83 17.21
CA SER A 408 1.48 -9.37 15.99
C SER A 408 2.39 -9.43 14.76
N ASN A 409 3.65 -9.01 14.89
CA ASN A 409 4.64 -9.13 13.82
C ASN A 409 4.94 -10.59 13.46
N ARG A 410 5.00 -11.49 14.46
CA ARG A 410 5.22 -12.92 14.25
C ARG A 410 4.05 -13.55 13.50
N LEU A 411 2.81 -13.24 13.89
CA LEU A 411 1.60 -13.69 13.19
C LEU A 411 1.58 -13.17 11.75
N PHE A 412 1.84 -11.87 11.54
CA PHE A 412 1.90 -11.29 10.20
C PHE A 412 2.94 -11.98 9.31
N ARG A 413 4.14 -12.23 9.84
CA ARG A 413 5.19 -12.97 9.11
C ARG A 413 4.76 -14.40 8.79
N SER A 414 4.17 -15.11 9.74
CA SER A 414 3.67 -16.48 9.51
C SER A 414 2.62 -16.52 8.40
N HIS A 415 1.69 -15.57 8.39
CA HIS A 415 0.70 -15.44 7.33
C HIS A 415 1.33 -15.15 5.98
N ARG A 416 2.20 -14.14 5.93
CA ARG A 416 2.92 -13.77 4.70
C ARG A 416 3.70 -14.95 4.13
N GLN A 417 4.41 -15.71 4.98
CA GLN A 417 5.14 -16.91 4.57
C GLN A 417 4.21 -18.01 4.05
N SER A 418 3.04 -18.22 4.68
CA SER A 418 2.04 -19.18 4.20
C SER A 418 1.45 -18.77 2.84
N GLU A 419 1.20 -17.49 2.62
CA GLU A 419 0.69 -16.98 1.34
C GLU A 419 1.73 -17.14 0.23
N LEU A 420 2.98 -16.76 0.50
CA LEU A 420 4.09 -16.95 -0.43
C LEU A 420 4.30 -18.44 -0.76
N ARG A 421 4.21 -19.33 0.24
CA ARG A 421 4.29 -20.78 0.02
C ARG A 421 3.17 -21.28 -0.89
N SER A 422 1.93 -20.87 -0.61
CA SER A 422 0.76 -21.26 -1.41
C SER A 422 0.87 -20.77 -2.85
N GLU A 423 1.32 -19.52 -3.06
CA GLU A 423 1.49 -18.94 -4.39
C GLU A 423 2.64 -19.61 -5.15
N ALA A 424 3.80 -19.81 -4.51
CA ALA A 424 4.92 -20.51 -5.12
C ALA A 424 4.57 -21.95 -5.49
N SER A 425 3.84 -22.67 -4.64
CA SER A 425 3.33 -24.01 -4.97
C SER A 425 2.37 -23.98 -6.15
N ALA A 426 1.43 -23.03 -6.21
CA ALA A 426 0.52 -22.90 -7.34
C ALA A 426 1.26 -22.62 -8.66
N LEU A 427 2.28 -21.76 -8.64
CA LEU A 427 3.12 -21.44 -9.80
C LEU A 427 3.97 -22.63 -10.24
N ARG A 428 4.56 -23.39 -9.30
CA ARG A 428 5.28 -24.63 -9.61
C ARG A 428 4.34 -25.67 -10.22
N ASP A 429 3.18 -25.90 -9.61
CA ASP A 429 2.20 -26.87 -10.10
C ASP A 429 1.70 -26.51 -11.51
N LEU A 430 1.51 -25.21 -11.80
CA LEU A 430 1.17 -24.72 -13.13
C LEU A 430 2.23 -25.12 -14.18
N SER A 431 3.51 -25.07 -13.81
CA SER A 431 4.60 -25.46 -14.70
C SER A 431 4.71 -26.97 -14.91
N GLN A 432 4.43 -27.79 -13.89
CA GLN A 432 4.49 -29.25 -14.00
C GLN A 432 3.38 -29.82 -14.88
N SER A 433 2.16 -29.29 -14.77
CA SER A 433 1.03 -29.73 -15.62
C SER A 433 1.27 -29.57 -17.11
N HIS A 434 2.16 -28.65 -17.51
CA HIS A 434 2.52 -28.41 -18.91
C HIS A 434 3.46 -29.48 -19.47
N LEU A 435 4.35 -30.04 -18.65
CA LEU A 435 5.30 -31.09 -19.06
C LEU A 435 4.62 -32.45 -19.25
N GLU A 436 3.57 -32.73 -18.47
CA GLU A 436 2.87 -34.02 -18.47
C GLU A 436 1.78 -34.14 -19.55
N ASN A 437 1.21 -33.02 -20.02
CA ASN A 437 0.17 -33.00 -21.06
C ASN A 437 0.53 -32.00 -22.16
N GLN A 438 1.05 -32.49 -23.29
CA GLN A 438 1.62 -31.69 -24.39
C GLN A 438 0.64 -30.77 -25.16
N ALA A 439 -0.61 -30.59 -24.73
CA ALA A 439 -1.65 -29.89 -25.51
C ALA A 439 -2.53 -28.89 -24.75
N ASP A 440 -2.66 -28.95 -23.41
CA ASP A 440 -3.59 -28.07 -22.70
C ASP A 440 -2.90 -26.81 -22.16
N CYS A 441 -2.69 -25.92 -23.12
CA CYS A 441 -2.31 -24.51 -23.10
C CYS A 441 -2.54 -23.77 -21.76
N ILE A 442 -1.45 -23.35 -21.11
CA ILE A 442 -1.52 -22.23 -20.17
C ILE A 442 -2.04 -21.05 -20.99
N ALA A 443 -3.12 -20.39 -20.56
CA ALA A 443 -3.68 -19.27 -21.32
C ALA A 443 -2.65 -18.16 -21.64
N THR A 444 -1.59 -18.07 -20.83
CA THR A 444 -0.47 -17.15 -21.02
C THR A 444 0.56 -17.59 -22.07
N SER A 445 0.48 -18.82 -22.58
CA SER A 445 1.22 -19.26 -23.76
C SER A 445 0.74 -18.55 -25.02
N ASN A 446 -0.52 -18.10 -25.07
CA ASN A 446 -1.03 -17.26 -26.15
C ASN A 446 -0.86 -15.78 -25.81
N ALA A 447 0.19 -15.15 -26.34
CA ALA A 447 0.47 -13.73 -26.10
C ALA A 447 -0.65 -12.80 -26.61
N SER A 448 -1.39 -13.21 -27.66
CA SER A 448 -2.51 -12.42 -28.22
C SER A 448 -3.66 -12.36 -27.23
N PHE A 449 -4.01 -13.51 -26.66
CA PHE A 449 -5.01 -13.61 -25.60
C PHE A 449 -4.64 -12.76 -24.37
N VAL A 450 -3.38 -12.81 -23.92
CA VAL A 450 -2.91 -11.98 -22.80
C VAL A 450 -3.03 -10.49 -23.11
N ALA A 451 -2.59 -10.06 -24.30
CA ALA A 451 -2.69 -8.67 -24.72
C ALA A 451 -4.16 -8.19 -24.81
N GLN A 452 -5.05 -9.03 -25.34
CA GLN A 452 -6.49 -8.77 -25.36
C GLN A 452 -7.08 -8.64 -23.95
N MET A 453 -6.69 -9.52 -23.03
CA MET A 453 -7.11 -9.45 -21.63
C MET A 453 -6.61 -8.18 -20.95
N MET A 454 -5.35 -7.76 -21.19
CA MET A 454 -4.85 -6.49 -20.67
C MET A 454 -5.65 -5.30 -21.20
N LEU A 455 -5.90 -5.27 -22.51
CA LEU A 455 -6.60 -4.15 -23.17
C LEU A 455 -8.12 -4.16 -22.96
N THR A 456 -8.72 -5.20 -22.36
CA THR A 456 -10.18 -5.26 -22.19
C THR A 456 -10.65 -5.57 -20.77
N ARG A 457 -9.78 -6.09 -19.90
CA ARG A 457 -10.12 -6.48 -18.53
C ARG A 457 -9.25 -5.79 -17.48
N LEU A 458 -8.21 -5.05 -17.86
CA LEU A 458 -7.37 -4.31 -16.92
C LEU A 458 -7.41 -2.83 -17.24
N LEU A 459 -8.11 -2.06 -16.42
CA LEU A 459 -8.33 -0.62 -16.61
C LEU A 459 -7.53 0.19 -15.60
N TYR A 460 -6.95 1.31 -16.03
CA TYR A 460 -6.21 2.20 -15.14
C TYR A 460 -6.64 3.65 -15.36
N PHE A 461 -7.15 4.28 -14.31
CA PHE A 461 -7.59 5.68 -14.32
C PHE A 461 -6.82 6.54 -13.32
N SER A 462 -6.50 5.98 -12.16
CA SER A 462 -5.69 6.64 -11.14
C SER A 462 -5.03 5.59 -10.25
N GLY A 463 -4.02 6.02 -9.48
CA GLY A 463 -3.33 5.16 -8.53
C GLY A 463 -2.80 5.95 -7.34
N GLY A 464 -2.59 5.29 -6.22
CA GLY A 464 -2.13 5.94 -4.99
C GLY A 464 -2.12 5.02 -3.78
N GLY A 465 -1.75 5.58 -2.64
CA GLY A 465 -1.69 4.88 -1.36
C GLY A 465 -2.88 5.12 -0.44
N THR A 466 -3.60 6.23 -0.63
CA THR A 466 -4.73 6.63 0.22
C THR A 466 -5.75 7.41 -0.61
N THR A 467 -7.03 7.28 -0.26
CA THR A 467 -8.09 8.18 -0.75
C THR A 467 -7.73 9.63 -0.43
N ASP A 468 -7.73 10.48 -1.45
CA ASP A 468 -7.47 11.92 -1.30
C ASP A 468 -8.77 12.70 -1.07
N ARG A 469 -8.68 14.03 -0.95
CA ARG A 469 -9.86 14.90 -0.84
C ARG A 469 -10.64 15.01 -2.16
N ASP A 470 -10.10 14.57 -3.29
CA ASP A 470 -10.80 14.61 -4.57
C ASP A 470 -11.95 13.60 -4.63
N ALA A 471 -11.85 12.52 -3.86
CA ALA A 471 -12.96 11.60 -3.61
C ALA A 471 -14.18 12.27 -2.94
N MET A 472 -13.96 13.39 -2.23
CA MET A 472 -15.02 14.16 -1.56
C MET A 472 -15.64 15.22 -2.46
N LYS A 473 -15.10 15.46 -3.67
CA LYS A 473 -15.65 16.45 -4.59
C LYS A 473 -17.01 16.01 -5.12
N ILE A 474 -17.99 16.91 -5.01
CA ILE A 474 -19.31 16.77 -5.62
C ILE A 474 -19.14 16.60 -7.13
N ALA A 475 -19.97 15.74 -7.73
CA ALA A 475 -20.01 15.59 -9.18
C ALA A 475 -20.25 16.94 -9.86
N PRO A 476 -19.35 17.41 -10.75
CA PRO A 476 -19.63 18.55 -11.58
C PRO A 476 -20.88 18.26 -12.43
N SER A 477 -21.72 19.26 -12.67
CA SER A 477 -22.93 19.13 -13.51
C SER A 477 -22.60 18.66 -14.93
N ALA A 478 -21.38 18.91 -15.41
CA ALA A 478 -20.82 18.32 -16.62
C ALA A 478 -19.29 18.42 -16.61
N THR A 479 -18.58 17.37 -16.18
CA THR A 479 -17.15 17.25 -16.50
C THR A 479 -17.02 16.58 -17.86
N TYR A 480 -16.58 17.35 -18.87
CA TYR A 480 -16.16 16.76 -20.14
C TYR A 480 -14.88 15.97 -19.90
N ILE A 481 -15.03 14.65 -19.77
CA ILE A 481 -13.91 13.73 -19.77
C ILE A 481 -13.35 13.68 -21.19
N ASN A 482 -12.09 14.05 -21.36
CA ASN A 482 -11.40 13.86 -22.63
C ASN A 482 -11.06 12.36 -22.77
N VAL A 483 -11.96 11.62 -23.42
CA VAL A 483 -11.90 10.16 -23.58
C VAL A 483 -10.63 9.72 -24.30
N GLU A 484 -10.15 10.49 -25.26
CA GLU A 484 -8.94 10.21 -26.03
C GLU A 484 -7.70 10.26 -25.12
N ASN A 485 -7.54 11.35 -24.37
CA ASN A 485 -6.45 11.51 -23.39
C ASN A 485 -6.48 10.41 -22.32
N ASP A 486 -7.66 10.03 -21.85
CA ASP A 486 -7.79 8.95 -20.86
C ASP A 486 -7.44 7.58 -21.42
N THR A 487 -7.87 7.29 -22.65
CA THR A 487 -7.54 6.05 -23.34
C THR A 487 -6.03 5.95 -23.55
N GLN A 488 -5.38 7.03 -23.97
CA GLN A 488 -3.93 7.10 -24.09
C GLN A 488 -3.23 6.88 -22.74
N ARG A 489 -3.68 7.55 -21.66
CA ARG A 489 -3.11 7.37 -20.30
C ARG A 489 -3.22 5.94 -19.82
N TRP A 490 -4.38 5.33 -20.01
CA TRP A 490 -4.64 3.95 -19.63
C TRP A 490 -3.72 2.99 -20.39
N ILE A 491 -3.65 3.10 -21.73
CA ILE A 491 -2.79 2.24 -22.55
C ILE A 491 -1.32 2.43 -22.20
N LEU A 492 -0.85 3.66 -21.95
CA LEU A 492 0.52 3.92 -21.49
C LEU A 492 0.81 3.27 -20.13
N SER A 493 -0.18 3.23 -19.24
CA SER A 493 -0.07 2.53 -17.95
C SER A 493 0.10 1.03 -18.15
N LEU A 494 -0.71 0.43 -19.03
CA LEU A 494 -0.57 -0.98 -19.41
C LEU A 494 0.80 -1.26 -20.04
N TRP A 495 1.18 -0.42 -21.00
CA TRP A 495 2.43 -0.52 -21.77
C TRP A 495 3.65 -0.54 -20.86
N HIS A 496 3.74 0.38 -19.91
CA HIS A 496 4.93 0.53 -19.08
C HIS A 496 4.87 -0.23 -17.75
N SER A 497 3.70 -0.42 -17.14
CA SER A 497 3.60 -0.91 -15.74
C SER A 497 2.92 -2.26 -15.58
N PHE A 498 2.19 -2.75 -16.58
CA PHE A 498 1.52 -4.05 -16.52
C PHE A 498 2.03 -5.04 -17.57
N GLY A 499 3.07 -4.65 -18.33
CA GLY A 499 3.79 -5.54 -19.23
C GLY A 499 3.23 -5.67 -20.64
N LEU A 500 2.29 -4.81 -21.06
CA LEU A 500 1.73 -4.88 -22.41
C LEU A 500 2.82 -4.70 -23.47
N LYS A 501 3.86 -3.90 -23.21
CA LYS A 501 5.01 -3.76 -24.11
C LYS A 501 5.71 -5.10 -24.34
N GLU A 502 6.02 -5.82 -23.27
CA GLU A 502 6.70 -7.11 -23.31
C GLU A 502 5.82 -8.19 -23.95
N THR A 503 4.51 -8.15 -23.73
CA THR A 503 3.55 -9.04 -24.39
C THR A 503 3.45 -8.74 -25.90
N VAL A 504 3.41 -7.47 -26.29
CA VAL A 504 3.39 -7.06 -27.72
C VAL A 504 4.71 -7.40 -28.41
N GLN A 505 5.85 -7.24 -27.72
CA GLN A 505 7.14 -7.67 -28.27
C GLN A 505 7.13 -9.17 -28.56
N ARG A 506 6.60 -9.99 -27.64
CA ARG A 506 6.47 -11.43 -27.86
C ARG A 506 5.59 -11.76 -29.07
N LEU A 507 4.48 -11.03 -29.27
CA LEU A 507 3.65 -11.17 -30.47
C LEU A 507 4.40 -10.87 -31.77
N LEU A 508 5.28 -9.88 -31.76
CA LEU A 508 6.11 -9.54 -32.91
C LEU A 508 7.16 -10.63 -33.18
N ASP A 509 7.76 -11.18 -32.12
CA ASP A 509 8.74 -12.27 -32.21
C ASP A 509 8.08 -13.56 -32.75
N ASP A 510 6.83 -13.83 -32.36
CA ASP A 510 5.98 -14.93 -32.86
C ASP A 510 5.49 -14.70 -34.32
N LYS A 511 6.01 -13.68 -35.01
CA LYS A 511 5.72 -13.31 -36.42
C LYS A 511 4.26 -12.93 -36.69
N HIS A 512 3.58 -12.28 -35.75
CA HIS A 512 2.22 -11.78 -35.98
C HIS A 512 2.23 -10.58 -36.96
N ASP A 513 2.09 -10.84 -38.26
CA ASP A 513 2.30 -9.86 -39.35
C ASP A 513 1.45 -8.59 -39.22
N ALA A 514 0.23 -8.69 -38.68
CA ALA A 514 -0.66 -7.54 -38.51
C ALA A 514 -0.07 -6.43 -37.60
N LEU A 515 0.73 -6.78 -36.58
CA LEU A 515 1.33 -5.80 -35.67
C LEU A 515 2.62 -5.19 -36.22
N LYS A 516 3.29 -5.86 -37.17
CA LYS A 516 4.48 -5.30 -37.82
C LYS A 516 4.16 -3.97 -38.50
N ASN A 517 2.97 -3.87 -39.09
CA ASN A 517 2.49 -2.66 -39.77
C ASN A 517 2.27 -1.48 -38.82
N VAL A 518 1.95 -1.74 -37.55
CA VAL A 518 1.74 -0.73 -36.52
C VAL A 518 3.06 -0.08 -36.09
N PHE A 519 4.15 -0.84 -36.12
CA PHE A 519 5.46 -0.42 -35.61
C PHE A 519 6.53 -0.27 -36.71
N ILE A 520 6.13 -0.06 -37.98
CA ILE A 520 7.06 0.17 -39.10
C ILE A 520 7.85 1.47 -38.84
N THR A 521 8.97 1.32 -38.15
CA THR A 521 10.07 2.27 -38.10
C THR A 521 11.33 1.48 -38.43
N SER A 522 12.24 2.10 -39.18
CA SER A 522 13.37 1.50 -39.90
C SER A 522 14.42 0.78 -39.04
N SER A 523 14.16 0.56 -37.76
CA SER A 523 15.02 -0.13 -36.81
C SER A 523 14.24 -1.25 -36.13
N SER A 524 14.74 -2.48 -36.21
CA SER A 524 14.16 -3.73 -35.67
C SER A 524 13.96 -3.77 -34.14
N ILE A 525 14.09 -2.65 -33.44
CA ILE A 525 14.02 -2.55 -31.98
C ILE A 525 12.99 -1.48 -31.64
N MET A 526 11.90 -1.89 -30.97
CA MET A 526 10.96 -0.98 -30.30
C MET A 526 11.75 0.02 -29.44
N PRO A 527 11.73 1.33 -29.74
CA PRO A 527 12.55 2.28 -29.01
C PRO A 527 12.14 2.26 -27.54
N SER A 528 13.09 1.96 -26.66
CA SER A 528 12.83 1.74 -25.22
C SER A 528 12.25 2.95 -24.49
N LYS A 529 12.25 4.12 -25.12
CA LYS A 529 11.81 5.42 -24.59
C LYS A 529 10.62 6.05 -25.34
N GLN A 530 10.04 5.39 -26.34
CA GLN A 530 9.00 6.04 -27.15
C GLN A 530 7.71 6.20 -26.35
N ARG A 531 7.26 7.45 -26.26
CA ARG A 531 5.89 7.79 -25.84
C ARG A 531 4.95 7.34 -26.97
N LEU A 532 3.98 6.50 -26.66
CA LEU A 532 2.95 6.13 -27.63
C LEU A 532 2.08 7.37 -27.92
N SER A 533 1.96 7.72 -29.21
CA SER A 533 1.02 8.75 -29.64
C SER A 533 -0.43 8.27 -29.47
N SER A 534 -1.40 9.17 -29.56
CA SER A 534 -2.82 8.79 -29.46
C SER A 534 -3.19 7.81 -30.57
N GLU A 535 -2.76 8.11 -31.79
CA GLU A 535 -2.99 7.31 -33.00
C GLU A 535 -2.36 5.91 -32.88
N LEU A 536 -1.16 5.82 -32.30
CA LEU A 536 -0.50 4.54 -32.08
C LEU A 536 -1.21 3.70 -31.02
N CYS A 537 -1.71 4.34 -29.95
CA CYS A 537 -2.54 3.67 -28.94
C CYS A 537 -3.84 3.13 -29.54
N GLU A 538 -4.52 3.93 -30.36
CA GLU A 538 -5.74 3.51 -31.05
C GLU A 538 -5.48 2.38 -32.04
N SER A 539 -4.43 2.49 -32.84
CA SER A 539 -4.01 1.46 -33.79
C SER A 539 -3.66 0.16 -33.08
N LEU A 540 -2.86 0.21 -32.00
CA LEU A 540 -2.53 -0.95 -31.19
C LEU A 540 -3.80 -1.62 -30.64
N ARG A 541 -4.72 -0.85 -30.08
CA ARG A 541 -6.00 -1.37 -29.56
C ARG A 541 -6.82 -2.02 -30.67
N ALA A 542 -6.96 -1.36 -31.80
CA ALA A 542 -7.73 -1.86 -32.94
C ALA A 542 -7.16 -3.17 -33.49
N HIS A 543 -5.83 -3.31 -33.58
CA HIS A 543 -5.20 -4.53 -34.07
C HIS A 543 -5.26 -5.69 -33.08
N VAL A 544 -5.17 -5.43 -31.77
CA VAL A 544 -5.18 -6.50 -30.76
C VAL A 544 -6.60 -6.96 -30.43
N VAL A 545 -7.55 -6.03 -30.34
CA VAL A 545 -8.90 -6.30 -29.82
C VAL A 545 -10.01 -6.11 -30.87
N GLY A 546 -9.74 -5.44 -31.99
CA GLY A 546 -10.71 -5.09 -33.03
C GLY A 546 -11.26 -3.67 -32.90
N GLU A 547 -11.78 -3.08 -33.98
CA GLU A 547 -12.28 -1.69 -34.01
C GLU A 547 -13.51 -1.48 -33.11
N ASP A 548 -14.44 -2.45 -33.08
CA ASP A 548 -15.66 -2.44 -32.25
C ASP A 548 -15.40 -2.56 -30.74
N SER A 549 -14.15 -2.72 -30.32
CA SER A 549 -13.75 -2.96 -28.93
C SER A 549 -13.67 -1.71 -28.05
N VAL A 550 -14.20 -0.57 -28.50
CA VAL A 550 -14.17 0.66 -27.70
C VAL A 550 -14.98 0.43 -26.43
N ILE A 551 -14.30 0.23 -25.30
CA ILE A 551 -14.92 -0.10 -24.00
C ILE A 551 -15.48 1.13 -23.26
N CYS A 552 -15.22 2.34 -23.76
CA CYS A 552 -15.73 3.59 -23.20
C CYS A 552 -16.74 4.23 -24.16
N THR A 553 -17.86 4.69 -23.63
CA THR A 553 -18.81 5.53 -24.35
C THR A 553 -18.19 6.90 -24.67
N LYS A 554 -18.81 7.67 -25.58
CA LYS A 554 -18.43 9.06 -25.85
C LYS A 554 -18.45 9.96 -24.60
N SER A 555 -19.18 9.56 -23.56
CA SER A 555 -19.23 10.26 -22.27
C SER A 555 -18.07 9.92 -21.32
N GLY A 556 -17.16 9.02 -21.71
CA GLY A 556 -16.06 8.54 -20.86
C GLY A 556 -16.46 7.46 -19.84
N ARG A 557 -17.72 7.04 -19.84
CA ARG A 557 -18.23 5.93 -19.02
C ARG A 557 -17.94 4.58 -19.67
N ILE A 558 -17.69 3.57 -18.84
CA ILE A 558 -17.39 2.20 -19.27
C ILE A 558 -18.66 1.49 -19.74
N ASP A 559 -18.57 0.85 -20.90
CA ASP A 559 -19.56 -0.09 -21.41
C ASP A 559 -19.18 -1.51 -20.97
N PHE A 560 -19.79 -1.97 -19.87
CA PHE A 560 -19.55 -3.30 -19.34
C PHE A 560 -20.04 -4.43 -20.26
N ALA A 561 -20.83 -4.17 -21.31
CA ALA A 561 -21.15 -5.20 -22.29
C ALA A 561 -19.99 -5.43 -23.27
N ARG A 562 -19.14 -4.41 -23.50
CA ARG A 562 -17.97 -4.46 -24.39
C ARG A 562 -16.68 -4.90 -23.69
N VAL A 563 -16.45 -4.45 -22.45
CA VAL A 563 -15.76 -5.28 -21.44
C VAL A 563 -16.54 -6.60 -21.38
N PHE A 564 -16.10 -7.74 -20.88
CA PHE A 564 -16.89 -9.00 -20.92
C PHE A 564 -17.37 -9.57 -22.28
N LYS A 565 -17.29 -8.87 -23.42
CA LYS A 565 -17.51 -9.49 -24.74
C LYS A 565 -16.53 -10.65 -24.92
N SER A 566 -17.01 -11.76 -25.49
CA SER A 566 -16.19 -12.95 -25.78
C SER A 566 -14.99 -12.57 -26.65
N LEU A 567 -13.80 -13.02 -26.25
CA LEU A 567 -12.56 -12.81 -27.00
C LEU A 567 -12.41 -13.80 -28.17
N ASN A 568 -13.15 -14.92 -28.14
CA ASN A 568 -13.20 -15.86 -29.25
C ASN A 568 -14.21 -15.33 -30.26
N GLY A 569 -13.75 -14.79 -31.39
CA GLY A 569 -14.52 -14.07 -32.42
C GLY A 569 -15.73 -14.77 -33.06
N ASN A 570 -16.25 -15.85 -32.50
CA ASN A 570 -17.52 -16.46 -32.87
C ASN A 570 -18.68 -15.69 -32.24
N ALA A 571 -18.95 -14.48 -32.74
CA ALA A 571 -20.06 -13.65 -32.28
C ALA A 571 -21.31 -13.89 -33.13
N SER A 572 -22.12 -14.87 -32.74
CA SER A 572 -23.51 -14.53 -32.48
C SER A 572 -23.57 -14.23 -30.99
N VAL A 573 -23.75 -12.96 -30.62
CA VAL A 573 -24.09 -12.62 -29.24
C VAL A 573 -25.47 -13.22 -29.02
N SER A 574 -25.54 -14.41 -28.41
CA SER A 574 -26.82 -14.97 -28.01
C SER A 574 -27.52 -13.94 -27.13
N VAL A 575 -28.82 -13.72 -27.35
CA VAL A 575 -29.67 -12.80 -26.58
C VAL A 575 -29.56 -13.04 -25.04
N SER A 576 -29.12 -14.24 -24.62
CA SER A 576 -28.80 -14.60 -23.24
C SER A 576 -27.64 -13.82 -22.59
N ASP A 577 -26.72 -13.20 -23.34
CA ASP A 577 -25.55 -12.49 -22.79
C ASP A 577 -25.88 -11.05 -22.31
N GLN A 578 -26.99 -10.48 -22.80
CA GLN A 578 -27.48 -9.15 -22.41
C GLN A 578 -28.13 -9.11 -21.01
N ASN A 579 -28.53 -10.27 -20.48
CA ASN A 579 -29.16 -10.38 -19.15
C ASN A 579 -28.16 -10.66 -18.00
N LYS A 580 -26.85 -10.67 -18.28
CA LYS A 580 -25.84 -10.95 -17.26
C LYS A 580 -25.57 -9.75 -16.38
N VAL A 581 -25.68 -10.00 -15.07
CA VAL A 581 -25.62 -9.01 -14.01
C VAL A 581 -24.19 -8.56 -13.76
N VAL A 582 -23.99 -7.26 -13.49
CA VAL A 582 -22.69 -6.67 -13.12
C VAL A 582 -22.64 -6.37 -11.62
N HIS A 583 -21.57 -6.86 -10.99
CA HIS A 583 -21.24 -6.60 -9.59
C HIS A 583 -19.92 -5.84 -9.49
N ILE A 584 -19.80 -4.93 -8.53
CA ILE A 584 -18.59 -4.17 -8.27
C ILE A 584 -18.11 -4.44 -6.84
N GLU A 585 -16.83 -4.73 -6.65
CA GLU A 585 -16.17 -4.70 -5.33
C GLU A 585 -15.30 -3.44 -5.22
N LEU A 586 -15.60 -2.59 -4.23
CA LEU A 586 -14.80 -1.40 -3.91
C LEU A 586 -13.75 -1.72 -2.85
N GLY A 587 -12.53 -1.22 -3.05
CA GLY A 587 -11.42 -1.51 -2.15
C GLY A 587 -11.05 -2.99 -2.16
N ALA A 588 -11.03 -3.59 -3.37
CA ALA A 588 -10.95 -5.04 -3.55
C ALA A 588 -9.66 -5.70 -2.99
N GLY A 589 -8.65 -4.91 -2.59
CA GLY A 589 -7.38 -5.45 -2.13
C GLY A 589 -6.71 -6.22 -3.26
N SER A 590 -6.24 -7.43 -2.96
CA SER A 590 -5.72 -8.35 -3.98
C SER A 590 -6.81 -9.08 -4.77
N GLY A 591 -8.10 -8.74 -4.60
CA GLY A 591 -9.22 -9.28 -5.39
C GLY A 591 -9.60 -10.73 -5.07
N ASP A 592 -9.14 -11.27 -3.94
CA ASP A 592 -9.41 -12.66 -3.51
C ASP A 592 -10.91 -12.98 -3.53
N TRP A 593 -11.71 -12.04 -3.04
CA TRP A 593 -13.16 -12.20 -2.91
C TRP A 593 -13.84 -12.21 -4.27
N ALA A 594 -13.62 -11.19 -5.11
CA ALA A 594 -14.26 -11.13 -6.43
C ALA A 594 -13.85 -12.30 -7.32
N CYS A 595 -12.59 -12.74 -7.31
CA CYS A 595 -12.17 -13.93 -8.05
C CYS A 595 -12.91 -15.20 -7.56
N LEU A 596 -13.13 -15.32 -6.25
CA LEU A 596 -13.90 -16.44 -5.69
C LEU A 596 -15.38 -16.36 -6.10
N GLN A 597 -16.00 -15.18 -6.03
CA GLN A 597 -17.40 -15.02 -6.45
C GLN A 597 -17.57 -15.32 -7.95
N ALA A 598 -16.65 -14.84 -8.78
CA ALA A 598 -16.61 -15.13 -10.21
C ALA A 598 -16.48 -16.62 -10.51
N LYS A 599 -15.70 -17.36 -9.71
CA LYS A 599 -15.60 -18.82 -9.79
C LYS A 599 -16.89 -19.52 -9.37
N LEU A 600 -17.48 -19.11 -8.25
CA LEU A 600 -18.69 -19.73 -7.69
C LEU A 600 -19.94 -19.42 -8.51
N ASN A 601 -19.93 -18.30 -9.24
CA ASN A 601 -21.03 -17.85 -10.07
C ASN A 601 -20.53 -17.32 -11.42
N PRO A 602 -20.20 -18.23 -12.36
CA PRO A 602 -19.58 -17.88 -13.64
C PRO A 602 -20.51 -17.16 -14.62
N SER A 603 -21.82 -17.12 -14.37
CA SER A 603 -22.77 -16.35 -15.20
C SER A 603 -22.66 -14.85 -15.00
N ASP A 604 -22.20 -14.42 -13.82
CA ASP A 604 -22.20 -13.03 -13.42
C ASP A 604 -20.85 -12.37 -13.70
N LYS A 605 -20.87 -11.05 -13.86
CA LYS A 605 -19.70 -10.23 -14.20
C LYS A 605 -19.25 -9.47 -12.95
N TYR A 606 -17.95 -9.49 -12.67
CA TYR A 606 -17.37 -8.86 -11.49
C TYR A 606 -16.35 -7.82 -11.88
N VAL A 607 -16.43 -6.63 -11.26
CA VAL A 607 -15.48 -5.54 -11.44
C VAL A 607 -14.81 -5.29 -10.10
N THR A 608 -13.49 -5.41 -10.03
CA THR A 608 -12.72 -5.03 -8.84
C THR A 608 -12.22 -3.60 -9.01
N VAL A 609 -12.35 -2.80 -7.95
CA VAL A 609 -11.84 -1.43 -7.90
C VAL A 609 -10.88 -1.32 -6.74
N GLU A 610 -9.62 -1.01 -7.02
CA GLU A 610 -8.57 -0.83 -6.02
C GLU A 610 -7.67 0.33 -6.44
N LEU A 611 -7.22 1.12 -5.46
CA LEU A 611 -6.43 2.31 -5.70
C LEU A 611 -4.96 1.97 -6.01
N ARG A 612 -4.46 0.87 -5.44
CA ARG A 612 -3.07 0.45 -5.60
C ARG A 612 -2.83 -0.39 -6.84
N ALA A 613 -2.02 0.12 -7.77
CA ALA A 613 -1.68 -0.56 -9.02
C ALA A 613 -1.09 -1.97 -8.81
N ASP A 614 -0.24 -2.17 -7.80
CA ASP A 614 0.35 -3.47 -7.51
C ASP A 614 -0.67 -4.54 -7.10
N ARG A 615 -1.71 -4.14 -6.38
CA ARG A 615 -2.80 -5.03 -5.98
C ARG A 615 -3.73 -5.35 -7.15
N VAL A 616 -3.96 -4.37 -8.02
CA VAL A 616 -4.70 -4.57 -9.27
C VAL A 616 -3.95 -5.54 -10.18
N ALA A 617 -2.62 -5.41 -10.30
CA ALA A 617 -1.80 -6.37 -11.05
C ALA A 617 -1.86 -7.79 -10.47
N GLN A 618 -1.84 -7.93 -9.14
CA GLN A 618 -2.02 -9.22 -8.48
C GLN A 618 -3.39 -9.84 -8.79
N THR A 619 -4.46 -9.03 -8.72
CA THR A 619 -5.82 -9.48 -9.04
C THR A 619 -5.91 -9.95 -10.49
N PHE A 620 -5.39 -9.16 -11.42
CA PHE A 620 -5.38 -9.50 -12.85
C PHE A 620 -4.59 -10.78 -13.13
N THR A 621 -3.41 -10.91 -12.51
CA THR A 621 -2.58 -12.11 -12.65
C THR A 621 -3.31 -13.34 -12.11
N ARG A 622 -4.00 -13.22 -10.96
CA ARG A 622 -4.79 -14.33 -10.43
C ARG A 622 -5.92 -14.73 -11.37
N CYS A 623 -6.57 -13.76 -12.02
CA CYS A 623 -7.60 -14.07 -13.01
C CYS A 623 -7.03 -14.87 -14.18
N LEU A 624 -5.84 -14.54 -14.68
CA LEU A 624 -5.18 -15.25 -15.78
C LEU A 624 -4.58 -16.61 -15.41
N LEU A 625 -4.11 -16.76 -14.16
CA LEU A 625 -3.45 -17.98 -13.68
C LEU A 625 -4.38 -18.85 -12.83
N HIS A 626 -5.70 -18.62 -12.91
CA HIS A 626 -6.66 -19.35 -12.10
C HIS A 626 -6.69 -20.84 -12.46
N GLN A 627 -6.50 -21.69 -11.45
CA GLN A 627 -6.62 -23.14 -11.57
C GLN A 627 -8.02 -23.60 -11.18
N ASP A 628 -8.69 -24.30 -12.08
CA ASP A 628 -9.89 -25.04 -11.74
C ASP A 628 -9.53 -26.45 -11.24
N GLN A 629 -10.24 -26.89 -10.20
CA GLN A 629 -10.05 -28.20 -9.55
C GLN A 629 -11.34 -29.04 -9.57
N THR A 630 -12.41 -28.54 -10.19
CA THR A 630 -13.74 -29.16 -10.13
C THR A 630 -13.84 -30.54 -10.80
N CYS A 631 -12.91 -30.88 -11.70
CA CYS A 631 -12.93 -32.13 -12.47
C CYS A 631 -11.79 -33.10 -12.14
N GLY A 632 -11.06 -32.92 -11.03
CA GLY A 632 -9.92 -33.76 -10.65
C GLY A 632 -8.67 -33.58 -11.52
N LYS A 633 -8.77 -32.85 -12.65
CA LYS A 633 -7.65 -32.35 -13.45
C LYS A 633 -7.41 -30.89 -13.10
N LYS A 634 -6.17 -30.53 -12.78
CA LYS A 634 -5.75 -29.14 -12.61
C LYS A 634 -5.60 -28.51 -13.99
N THR A 635 -6.63 -27.83 -14.48
CA THR A 635 -6.55 -27.06 -15.72
C THR A 635 -6.50 -25.57 -15.41
N ASN A 636 -5.68 -24.82 -16.15
CA ASN A 636 -5.66 -23.37 -16.07
C ASN A 636 -6.82 -22.83 -16.91
N ILE A 637 -7.85 -22.32 -16.24
CA ILE A 637 -9.01 -21.70 -16.88
C ILE A 637 -9.08 -20.26 -16.37
N PRO A 638 -8.73 -19.26 -17.20
CA PRO A 638 -8.82 -17.86 -16.83
C PRO A 638 -10.23 -17.45 -16.43
N LEU A 639 -10.33 -16.55 -15.46
CA LEU A 639 -11.60 -15.93 -15.05
C LEU A 639 -11.97 -14.82 -16.04
N MET A 640 -12.72 -15.18 -17.08
CA MET A 640 -13.13 -14.27 -18.16
C MET A 640 -14.20 -13.25 -17.75
N ASN A 641 -14.88 -13.51 -16.63
CA ASN A 641 -15.95 -12.71 -16.06
C ASN A 641 -15.47 -11.76 -14.95
N VAL A 642 -14.16 -11.48 -14.86
CA VAL A 642 -13.59 -10.47 -13.96
C VAL A 642 -12.92 -9.34 -14.75
N CYS A 643 -13.18 -8.09 -14.36
CA CYS A 643 -12.48 -6.89 -14.81
C CYS A 643 -11.81 -6.21 -13.61
N CYS A 644 -10.53 -5.87 -13.75
CA CYS A 644 -9.71 -5.22 -12.74
C CYS A 644 -9.57 -3.74 -13.07
N VAL A 645 -9.88 -2.87 -12.11
CA VAL A 645 -9.80 -1.41 -12.26
C VAL A 645 -8.90 -0.81 -11.19
N ALA A 646 -7.87 -0.09 -11.66
CA ALA A 646 -7.07 0.79 -10.83
C ALA A 646 -7.66 2.20 -10.80
N SER A 647 -8.28 2.55 -9.68
CA SER A 647 -8.87 3.88 -9.48
C SER A 647 -9.25 4.15 -8.02
N GLU A 648 -9.45 5.43 -7.69
CA GLU A 648 -10.13 5.85 -6.48
C GLU A 648 -11.64 5.56 -6.61
N CYS A 649 -12.22 4.87 -5.63
CA CYS A 649 -13.57 4.30 -5.69
C CYS A 649 -14.67 5.33 -5.94
N GLY A 650 -14.62 6.47 -5.24
CA GLY A 650 -15.59 7.56 -5.41
C GLY A 650 -15.55 8.15 -6.82
N SER A 651 -14.35 8.52 -7.28
CA SER A 651 -14.15 9.06 -8.63
C SER A 651 -14.53 8.06 -9.73
N PHE A 652 -14.21 6.78 -9.55
CA PHE A 652 -14.59 5.72 -10.48
C PHE A 652 -16.11 5.60 -10.62
N LEU A 653 -16.82 5.46 -9.49
CA LEU A 653 -18.27 5.34 -9.51
C LEU A 653 -18.92 6.59 -10.10
N ARG A 654 -18.41 7.78 -9.77
CA ARG A 654 -18.93 9.07 -10.24
C ARG A 654 -18.74 9.27 -11.74
N ASP A 655 -17.52 9.05 -12.23
CA ASP A 655 -17.08 9.51 -13.54
C ASP A 655 -17.12 8.39 -14.59
N ARG A 656 -16.99 7.12 -14.19
CA ARG A 656 -16.79 5.99 -15.12
C ARG A 656 -17.96 5.03 -15.21
N VAL A 657 -18.87 5.04 -14.24
CA VAL A 657 -19.98 4.07 -14.20
C VAL A 657 -21.28 4.71 -14.68
N ALA A 658 -22.07 3.97 -15.47
CA ALA A 658 -23.37 4.41 -15.96
C ALA A 658 -24.44 4.42 -14.86
N HIS A 659 -25.48 5.26 -15.01
CA HIS A 659 -26.61 5.24 -14.08
C HIS A 659 -27.36 3.92 -14.22
N GLY A 660 -27.71 3.31 -13.08
CA GLY A 660 -28.52 2.09 -13.09
C GLY A 660 -27.91 0.89 -13.80
N SER A 661 -26.60 0.85 -14.04
CA SER A 661 -25.94 -0.22 -14.79
C SER A 661 -25.32 -1.32 -13.93
N VAL A 662 -25.43 -1.21 -12.60
CA VAL A 662 -24.80 -2.11 -11.63
C VAL A 662 -25.86 -2.70 -10.74
N ASN A 663 -25.83 -4.00 -10.51
CA ASN A 663 -26.83 -4.65 -9.70
C ASN A 663 -26.42 -4.73 -8.23
N THR A 664 -25.15 -5.01 -7.94
CA THR A 664 -24.66 -5.02 -6.57
C THR A 664 -23.29 -4.36 -6.46
N ILE A 665 -23.14 -3.50 -5.45
CA ILE A 665 -21.85 -2.96 -5.05
C ILE A 665 -21.52 -3.55 -3.68
N PHE A 666 -20.34 -4.16 -3.58
CA PHE A 666 -19.82 -4.77 -2.37
C PHE A 666 -18.67 -3.94 -1.82
N VAL A 667 -18.63 -3.83 -0.51
CA VAL A 667 -17.52 -3.23 0.23
C VAL A 667 -17.14 -4.16 1.36
N ASN A 668 -16.07 -4.92 1.15
CA ASN A 668 -15.65 -5.97 2.07
C ASN A 668 -14.47 -5.50 2.92
N HIS A 669 -14.68 -5.47 4.24
CA HIS A 669 -13.69 -5.06 5.23
C HIS A 669 -13.02 -3.72 4.91
N PRO A 670 -13.81 -2.65 4.64
CA PRO A 670 -13.25 -1.34 4.38
C PRO A 670 -12.35 -0.92 5.54
N GLU A 671 -11.14 -0.45 5.24
CA GLU A 671 -10.27 0.12 6.27
C GLU A 671 -11.01 1.30 6.92
N PRO A 672 -11.27 1.26 8.24
CA PRO A 672 -11.99 2.32 8.89
C PRO A 672 -11.22 3.64 8.74
N PRO A 673 -11.89 4.79 8.59
CA PRO A 673 -11.22 6.07 8.82
C PRO A 673 -10.54 5.95 10.17
N THR A 674 -9.28 6.36 10.23
CA THR A 674 -8.46 6.23 11.43
C THR A 674 -8.91 7.30 12.42
N GLN A 675 -10.12 7.11 12.96
CA GLN A 675 -10.69 7.58 14.22
C GLN A 675 -10.85 9.09 14.45
N THR A 676 -11.83 9.71 13.77
CA THR A 676 -12.59 10.88 14.26
C THR A 676 -13.84 10.43 15.03
N TYR A 677 -13.69 9.71 16.15
CA TYR A 677 -14.83 9.24 16.96
C TYR A 677 -15.04 10.07 18.23
N ASN A 678 -15.26 11.37 18.08
CA ASN A 678 -15.92 12.15 19.13
C ASN A 678 -17.38 12.38 18.73
N ASP A 679 -18.28 11.60 19.33
CA ASP A 679 -19.74 11.58 19.13
C ASP A 679 -20.47 12.90 19.46
N LYS A 680 -19.75 13.99 19.80
CA LYS A 680 -20.34 15.21 20.35
C LYS A 680 -20.27 16.45 19.46
N SER A 681 -19.52 16.46 18.36
CA SER A 681 -19.49 17.61 17.46
C SER A 681 -20.37 17.36 16.23
N THR A 682 -21.55 17.97 16.24
CA THR A 682 -22.53 18.00 15.14
C THR A 682 -22.05 18.76 13.89
N SER A 683 -20.86 19.34 13.90
CA SER A 683 -20.34 20.24 12.85
C SER A 683 -18.96 19.85 12.28
N ALA A 684 -18.46 18.64 12.52
CA ALA A 684 -17.16 18.22 11.99
C ALA A 684 -17.28 17.78 10.52
N GLU A 685 -16.47 18.40 9.66
CA GLU A 685 -16.26 18.00 8.26
C GLU A 685 -15.99 16.49 8.16
N GLU A 686 -16.65 15.80 7.23
CA GLU A 686 -16.52 14.36 7.07
C GLU A 686 -15.05 13.99 6.75
N PRO A 687 -14.42 13.05 7.48
CA PRO A 687 -13.04 12.69 7.22
C PRO A 687 -12.89 12.06 5.83
N ALA A 688 -11.74 12.28 5.17
CA ALA A 688 -11.42 11.59 3.93
C ALA A 688 -11.30 10.07 4.17
N HIS A 689 -12.21 9.31 3.59
CA HIS A 689 -12.20 7.84 3.59
C HIS A 689 -12.98 7.30 2.40
N MET A 690 -12.78 6.02 2.11
CA MET A 690 -13.33 5.37 0.92
C MET A 690 -14.86 5.43 0.85
N LEU A 691 -15.57 5.22 1.98
CA LEU A 691 -17.04 5.24 2.05
C LEU A 691 -17.60 6.55 2.61
N ASN A 692 -17.08 7.68 2.15
CA ASN A 692 -17.68 8.96 2.46
C ASN A 692 -19.06 9.13 1.79
N SER A 693 -19.82 10.15 2.22
CA SER A 693 -21.18 10.43 1.72
C SER A 693 -21.22 10.54 0.19
N GLN A 694 -20.23 11.18 -0.43
CA GLN A 694 -20.20 11.36 -1.89
C GLN A 694 -19.96 10.05 -2.64
N THR A 695 -19.11 9.16 -2.12
CA THR A 695 -18.95 7.80 -2.66
C THR A 695 -20.25 7.01 -2.55
N ILE A 696 -20.97 7.09 -1.42
CA ILE A 696 -22.24 6.37 -1.22
C ILE A 696 -23.34 6.90 -2.16
N LEU A 697 -23.45 8.22 -2.35
CA LEU A 697 -24.35 8.82 -3.34
C LEU A 697 -24.01 8.33 -4.76
N SER A 698 -22.72 8.28 -5.08
CA SER A 698 -22.25 7.81 -6.38
C SER A 698 -22.54 6.32 -6.58
N ALA A 699 -22.44 5.50 -5.53
CA ALA A 699 -22.84 4.11 -5.53
C ALA A 699 -24.35 3.96 -5.78
N SER A 700 -25.20 4.68 -5.02
CA SER A 700 -26.67 4.70 -5.20
C SER A 700 -27.07 4.96 -6.64
N ARG A 701 -26.44 5.97 -7.25
CA ARG A 701 -26.68 6.39 -8.64
C ARG A 701 -26.35 5.30 -9.66
N CYS A 702 -25.30 4.51 -9.41
CA CYS A 702 -24.87 3.44 -10.31
C CYS A 702 -25.77 2.20 -10.22
N LEU A 703 -26.47 2.04 -9.10
CA LEU A 703 -27.27 0.85 -8.82
C LEU A 703 -28.57 0.83 -9.62
N GLU A 704 -28.95 -0.36 -10.09
CA GLU A 704 -30.20 -0.60 -10.80
C GLU A 704 -31.40 -0.08 -9.98
N PRO A 705 -32.30 0.72 -10.58
CA PRO A 705 -33.42 1.31 -9.86
C PRO A 705 -34.49 0.26 -9.53
N LYS A 706 -35.55 0.71 -8.86
CA LYS A 706 -36.78 -0.07 -8.61
C LYS A 706 -36.56 -1.33 -7.76
N GLY A 707 -35.76 -1.26 -6.69
CA GLY A 707 -35.56 -2.39 -5.79
C GLY A 707 -34.54 -3.45 -6.26
N LYS A 708 -33.98 -3.31 -7.46
CA LYS A 708 -33.10 -4.34 -8.03
C LYS A 708 -31.65 -4.21 -7.56
N GLY A 709 -31.18 -2.97 -7.44
CA GLY A 709 -29.84 -2.61 -7.03
C GLY A 709 -29.61 -2.77 -5.52
N MET A 710 -28.41 -3.18 -5.12
CA MET A 710 -28.03 -3.39 -3.71
C MET A 710 -26.62 -2.86 -3.40
N LEU A 711 -26.46 -2.19 -2.26
CA LEU A 711 -25.16 -1.86 -1.67
C LEU A 711 -24.98 -2.71 -0.41
N VAL A 712 -23.87 -3.44 -0.34
CA VAL A 712 -23.54 -4.33 0.78
C VAL A 712 -22.21 -3.92 1.38
N VAL A 713 -22.21 -3.56 2.66
CA VAL A 713 -21.00 -3.27 3.43
C VAL A 713 -20.82 -4.36 4.48
N VAL A 714 -19.67 -5.03 4.46
CA VAL A 714 -19.27 -6.03 5.45
C VAL A 714 -18.04 -5.52 6.18
N THR A 715 -18.06 -5.45 7.51
CA THR A 715 -16.91 -5.04 8.31
C THR A 715 -16.79 -5.86 9.58
N ASP A 716 -15.58 -5.98 10.11
CA ASP A 716 -15.28 -6.56 11.42
C ASP A 716 -15.20 -5.49 12.53
N ASN A 717 -15.46 -4.22 12.20
CA ASN A 717 -15.39 -3.11 13.14
C ASN A 717 -16.79 -2.54 13.43
N LEU A 718 -17.34 -2.87 14.60
CA LEU A 718 -18.68 -2.42 15.02
C LEU A 718 -18.78 -0.90 15.07
N THR A 719 -17.78 -0.23 15.65
CA THR A 719 -17.77 1.23 15.78
C THR A 719 -17.84 1.90 14.41
N TYR A 720 -17.11 1.36 13.43
CA TYR A 720 -17.16 1.87 12.07
C TYR A 720 -18.50 1.55 11.39
N ALA A 721 -19.05 0.36 11.57
CA ALA A 721 -20.36 0.02 11.04
C ALA A 721 -21.45 0.99 11.55
N ARG A 722 -21.45 1.28 12.86
CA ARG A 722 -22.36 2.26 13.47
C ARG A 722 -22.18 3.66 12.89
N PHE A 723 -20.94 4.08 12.66
CA PHE A 723 -20.65 5.37 12.03
C PHE A 723 -21.23 5.46 10.62
N ILE A 724 -21.04 4.43 9.79
CA ILE A 724 -21.64 4.37 8.46
C ILE A 724 -23.17 4.43 8.55
N CYS A 725 -23.80 3.68 9.47
CA CYS A 725 -25.24 3.75 9.68
C CYS A 725 -25.73 5.16 10.04
N ARG A 726 -25.01 5.88 10.90
CA ARG A 726 -25.34 7.27 11.27
C ARG A 726 -25.18 8.23 10.10
N SER A 727 -24.13 8.08 9.28
CA SER A 727 -23.96 8.85 8.05
C SER A 727 -25.12 8.61 7.08
N LEU A 728 -25.52 7.34 6.91
CA LEU A 728 -26.66 6.97 6.06
C LEU A 728 -27.99 7.57 6.51
N VAL A 729 -28.25 7.65 7.82
CA VAL A 729 -29.47 8.32 8.33
C VAL A 729 -29.48 9.79 7.93
N ARG A 730 -28.35 10.51 8.08
CA ARG A 730 -28.25 11.92 7.67
C ARG A 730 -28.45 12.09 6.15
N MET A 731 -27.98 11.11 5.37
CA MET A 731 -28.17 11.14 3.91
C MET A 731 -29.63 10.91 3.51
N LEU A 732 -30.38 10.07 4.25
CA LEU A 732 -31.82 9.85 4.02
C LEU A 732 -32.68 11.07 4.36
N GLU A 733 -32.21 11.95 5.25
CA GLU A 733 -32.88 13.22 5.53
C GLU A 733 -32.75 14.22 4.36
N GLY A 734 -31.87 13.97 3.38
CA GLY A 734 -31.71 14.77 2.18
C GLY A 734 -32.45 14.19 0.96
N ASP A 735 -32.91 15.05 0.06
CA ASP A 735 -33.75 14.69 -1.10
C ASP A 735 -33.05 13.88 -2.22
N ASN A 736 -31.77 13.50 -2.06
CA ASN A 736 -30.94 12.94 -3.14
C ASN A 736 -30.51 11.48 -2.91
N PHE A 737 -31.14 10.75 -1.98
CA PHE A 737 -30.71 9.39 -1.62
C PHE A 737 -31.83 8.33 -1.74
N ASP A 738 -31.89 7.67 -2.89
CA ASP A 738 -32.95 6.70 -3.26
C ASP A 738 -32.68 5.26 -2.79
N MET A 739 -32.35 5.08 -1.51
CA MET A 739 -32.05 3.75 -0.95
C MET A 739 -32.76 3.51 0.38
N GLN A 740 -33.04 2.24 0.69
CA GLN A 740 -33.62 1.79 1.96
C GLN A 740 -32.84 0.60 2.51
N GLY A 741 -32.80 0.43 3.84
CA GLY A 741 -32.17 -0.74 4.45
C GLY A 741 -32.97 -2.01 4.24
N LEU A 742 -32.27 -3.13 4.08
CA LEU A 742 -32.89 -4.46 3.98
C LEU A 742 -33.73 -4.75 5.23
N SER A 743 -34.89 -5.37 5.04
CA SER A 743 -35.77 -5.79 6.14
C SER A 743 -35.29 -7.11 6.76
N PRO A 744 -35.58 -7.38 8.05
CA PRO A 744 -35.23 -8.66 8.68
C PRO A 744 -35.83 -9.88 7.95
N GLY A 745 -36.95 -9.69 7.25
CA GLY A 745 -37.59 -10.74 6.45
C GLY A 745 -36.79 -11.15 5.21
N GLU A 746 -35.99 -10.25 4.64
CA GLU A 746 -35.11 -10.50 3.47
C GLU A 746 -33.80 -11.19 3.87
N VAL A 747 -33.31 -10.98 5.10
CA VAL A 747 -32.02 -11.48 5.59
C VAL A 747 -32.19 -12.34 6.84
N ARG A 748 -33.02 -13.38 6.75
CA ARG A 748 -33.40 -14.26 7.89
C ARG A 748 -32.25 -15.02 8.54
N ASP A 749 -31.15 -15.17 7.80
CA ASP A 749 -29.93 -15.84 8.25
C ASP A 749 -28.97 -14.90 9.02
N LEU A 750 -29.28 -13.60 9.08
CA LEU A 750 -28.54 -12.60 9.84
C LEU A 750 -29.32 -12.18 11.09
N THR A 751 -28.59 -11.83 12.15
CA THR A 751 -29.18 -11.32 13.39
C THR A 751 -29.23 -9.80 13.35
N LEU A 752 -30.41 -9.20 13.52
CA LEU A 752 -30.52 -7.74 13.65
C LEU A 752 -29.85 -7.30 14.96
N LEU A 753 -28.88 -6.40 14.86
CA LEU A 753 -28.15 -5.87 16.01
C LEU A 753 -28.73 -4.53 16.47
N GLU A 754 -28.92 -3.60 15.53
CA GLU A 754 -29.34 -2.22 15.83
C GLU A 754 -30.12 -1.63 14.65
N SER A 755 -31.09 -0.75 14.93
CA SER A 755 -31.83 0.01 13.91
C SER A 755 -31.52 1.50 14.08
N PHE A 756 -31.33 2.19 12.96
CA PHE A 756 -30.97 3.59 12.89
C PHE A 756 -32.02 4.33 12.05
N GLY A 757 -32.71 5.30 12.67
CA GLY A 757 -33.87 5.94 12.05
C GLY A 757 -34.97 4.93 11.71
N SER A 758 -35.79 5.23 10.71
CA SER A 758 -36.90 4.36 10.26
C SER A 758 -36.45 3.23 9.32
N SER A 759 -35.33 3.40 8.61
CA SER A 759 -35.01 2.58 7.43
C SER A 759 -33.66 1.87 7.47
N ILE A 760 -32.69 2.32 8.28
CA ILE A 760 -31.33 1.73 8.27
C ILE A 760 -31.20 0.68 9.36
N ARG A 761 -30.62 -0.47 9.01
CA ARG A 761 -30.47 -1.61 9.92
C ARG A 761 -29.06 -2.15 9.86
N LEU A 762 -28.52 -2.51 11.03
CA LEU A 762 -27.23 -3.12 11.21
C LEU A 762 -27.40 -4.56 11.65
N TYR A 763 -26.80 -5.48 10.91
CA TYR A 763 -26.88 -6.91 11.16
C TYR A 763 -25.56 -7.49 11.65
N GLU A 764 -25.63 -8.58 12.39
CA GLU A 764 -24.51 -9.43 12.78
C GLU A 764 -24.70 -10.82 12.17
N GLY A 765 -23.66 -11.37 11.52
CA GLY A 765 -23.74 -12.73 10.98
C GLY A 765 -22.64 -13.06 9.99
N LYS A 766 -22.76 -14.21 9.32
CA LYS A 766 -21.86 -14.58 8.21
C LYS A 766 -22.50 -14.12 6.89
N PRO A 767 -21.76 -13.44 6.01
CA PRO A 767 -22.23 -13.14 4.67
C PRO A 767 -22.76 -14.40 3.96
N SER A 768 -23.88 -14.27 3.28
CA SER A 768 -24.59 -15.40 2.66
C SER A 768 -25.30 -14.98 1.37
N LEU A 769 -26.01 -15.93 0.76
CA LEU A 769 -26.78 -15.71 -0.45
C LEU A 769 -27.91 -14.68 -0.28
N SER A 770 -28.42 -14.43 0.94
CA SER A 770 -29.47 -13.41 1.17
C SER A 770 -29.01 -12.00 0.81
N ILE A 771 -27.70 -11.74 0.91
CA ILE A 771 -27.02 -10.52 0.48
C ILE A 771 -26.18 -10.74 -0.78
N ARG A 772 -26.53 -11.75 -1.59
CA ARG A 772 -25.85 -12.13 -2.84
C ARG A 772 -24.36 -12.48 -2.68
N HIS A 773 -23.96 -12.91 -1.49
CA HIS A 773 -22.59 -13.33 -1.20
C HIS A 773 -22.51 -14.87 -1.26
N TYR A 774 -21.88 -15.40 -2.32
CA TYR A 774 -21.71 -16.84 -2.49
C TYR A 774 -20.65 -17.38 -1.53
N THR A 775 -20.98 -18.47 -0.85
CA THR A 775 -20.08 -19.19 0.05
C THR A 775 -19.80 -20.59 -0.49
N PRO A 776 -18.53 -21.05 -0.54
CA PRO A 776 -18.21 -22.42 -0.95
C PRO A 776 -18.91 -23.43 -0.05
N LYS A 777 -19.55 -24.45 -0.63
CA LYS A 777 -20.21 -25.52 0.14
C LYS A 777 -19.23 -26.45 0.86
N LEU A 778 -17.97 -26.56 0.40
CA LEU A 778 -17.06 -27.65 0.83
C LEU A 778 -15.54 -27.43 0.68
N VAL A 779 -15.02 -26.20 0.51
CA VAL A 779 -13.58 -26.03 0.15
C VAL A 779 -12.77 -25.27 1.21
N GLU A 780 -11.73 -25.93 1.74
CA GLU A 780 -10.55 -25.31 2.33
C GLU A 780 -9.75 -24.60 1.22
N GLY A 781 -9.91 -23.28 1.04
CA GLY A 781 -8.98 -22.55 0.15
C GLY A 781 -9.48 -21.26 -0.50
N GLY A 782 -10.78 -20.97 -0.48
CA GLY A 782 -11.35 -19.75 -1.07
C GLY A 782 -11.85 -18.80 0.01
N HIS A 783 -10.95 -18.08 0.67
CA HIS A 783 -11.31 -17.14 1.75
C HIS A 783 -10.63 -15.81 1.44
N SER A 784 -11.33 -14.68 1.59
CA SER A 784 -10.71 -13.37 1.44
C SER A 784 -9.51 -13.24 2.39
N TYR A 785 -8.56 -12.34 2.10
CA TYR A 785 -7.46 -12.02 3.03
C TYR A 785 -7.98 -11.79 4.47
N PHE A 786 -9.07 -11.06 4.60
CA PHE A 786 -9.71 -10.79 5.88
C PHE A 786 -10.38 -12.02 6.48
N ASP A 787 -10.96 -12.92 5.69
CA ASP A 787 -11.45 -14.22 6.18
C ASP A 787 -10.30 -15.08 6.75
N ARG A 788 -9.12 -15.03 6.12
CA ARG A 788 -7.92 -15.73 6.60
C ARG A 788 -7.36 -15.10 7.87
N LEU A 789 -7.26 -13.77 7.91
CA LEU A 789 -6.83 -13.00 9.09
C LEU A 789 -7.81 -13.18 10.26
N TRP A 790 -9.10 -13.28 9.97
CA TRP A 790 -10.17 -13.51 10.92
C TRP A 790 -10.11 -14.92 11.54
N ARG A 791 -9.79 -15.95 10.73
CA ARG A 791 -9.61 -17.33 11.23
C ARG A 791 -8.50 -17.46 12.27
N THR A 792 -7.50 -16.60 12.21
CA THR A 792 -6.34 -16.67 13.10
C THR A 792 -6.43 -15.75 14.31
N GLY A 793 -7.47 -14.90 14.38
CA GLY A 793 -7.73 -14.06 15.56
C GLY A 793 -6.71 -12.93 15.78
N ALA A 794 -6.00 -12.50 14.73
CA ALA A 794 -4.85 -11.60 14.84
C ALA A 794 -5.18 -10.12 15.15
N GLY A 795 -6.46 -9.71 15.18
CA GLY A 795 -6.88 -8.32 15.38
C GLY A 795 -7.46 -8.04 16.77
N LYS A 796 -6.95 -7.02 17.48
CA LYS A 796 -7.52 -6.55 18.78
C LYS A 796 -8.96 -6.01 18.68
N HIS A 797 -9.37 -5.52 17.50
CA HIS A 797 -10.73 -5.04 17.22
C HIS A 797 -11.62 -6.12 16.59
N ALA A 798 -11.02 -7.21 16.11
CA ALA A 798 -11.73 -8.41 15.71
C ALA A 798 -12.08 -9.20 16.98
N GLU A 799 -12.96 -8.65 17.81
CA GLU A 799 -13.61 -9.44 18.85
C GLU A 799 -14.26 -10.65 18.17
N MET A 800 -13.63 -11.81 18.37
CA MET A 800 -14.10 -13.17 18.15
C MET A 800 -15.36 -13.31 17.27
N ARG A 801 -15.17 -13.77 16.03
CA ARG A 801 -16.19 -14.41 15.16
C ARG A 801 -17.31 -13.53 14.58
N LYS A 802 -17.45 -12.27 14.96
CA LYS A 802 -18.56 -11.43 14.51
C LYS A 802 -18.23 -10.68 13.22
N ARG A 803 -19.21 -10.54 12.33
CA ARG A 803 -19.15 -9.60 11.19
C ARG A 803 -20.40 -8.76 11.21
N TYR A 804 -20.23 -7.50 10.90
CA TYR A 804 -21.26 -6.50 10.86
C TYR A 804 -21.61 -6.21 9.41
N ILE A 805 -22.89 -6.24 9.09
CA ILE A 805 -23.40 -6.17 7.73
C ILE A 805 -24.42 -5.04 7.65
N ILE A 806 -24.20 -4.14 6.71
CA ILE A 806 -25.15 -3.09 6.32
C ILE A 806 -25.58 -3.42 4.89
N GLY A 807 -26.86 -3.73 4.71
CA GLY A 807 -27.44 -4.00 3.41
C GLY A 807 -28.46 -2.92 3.07
N LEU A 808 -28.31 -2.32 1.91
CA LEU A 808 -29.21 -1.30 1.38
C LEU A 808 -29.67 -1.70 -0.03
N ARG A 809 -30.89 -1.33 -0.38
CA ARG A 809 -31.53 -1.60 -1.67
C ARG A 809 -32.06 -0.30 -2.26
N THR A 810 -32.03 -0.14 -3.58
CA THR A 810 -32.68 1.00 -4.24
C THR A 810 -34.18 0.99 -3.96
N ILE A 811 -34.82 2.16 -3.85
CA ILE A 811 -36.26 2.21 -3.58
C ILE A 811 -37.04 1.66 -4.78
N GLY A 812 -37.96 0.73 -4.51
CA GLY A 812 -38.97 0.26 -5.45
C GLY A 812 -40.21 1.13 -5.36
N VAL A 813 -40.80 1.52 -6.49
CA VAL A 813 -42.20 1.98 -6.46
C VAL A 813 -43.00 0.77 -5.97
N ASN A 814 -43.64 0.88 -4.80
CA ASN A 814 -44.58 -0.12 -4.31
C ASN A 814 -45.61 -0.35 -5.43
N SER A 815 -45.53 -1.48 -6.13
CA SER A 815 -46.72 -2.00 -6.78
C SER A 815 -47.59 -2.50 -5.64
N ASP A 816 -48.74 -1.87 -5.41
CA ASP A 816 -49.76 -2.18 -4.40
C ASP A 816 -50.32 -3.62 -4.46
N LEU A 817 -49.47 -4.64 -4.33
CA LEU A 817 -49.86 -6.05 -4.48
C LEU A 817 -49.78 -6.86 -3.18
N ASP A 818 -49.26 -6.31 -2.08
CA ASP A 818 -49.17 -7.00 -0.79
C ASP A 818 -50.41 -6.83 0.10
N SER A 819 -51.61 -6.89 -0.49
CA SER A 819 -52.87 -6.95 0.28
C SER A 819 -53.88 -7.98 -0.20
N LYS A 820 -53.46 -9.09 -0.84
CA LYS A 820 -54.33 -10.27 -1.03
C LYS A 820 -53.61 -11.57 -0.69
N GLY A 821 -54.00 -12.15 0.43
CA GLY A 821 -53.41 -13.33 1.04
C GLY A 821 -53.43 -14.57 0.15
N ALA A 822 -52.26 -15.21 0.02
CA ALA A 822 -52.14 -16.55 -0.51
C ALA A 822 -52.24 -17.56 0.64
N LYS A 823 -53.34 -18.32 0.66
CA LYS A 823 -53.53 -19.50 1.52
C LYS A 823 -52.48 -20.55 1.17
N ALA A 824 -51.71 -20.99 2.16
CA ALA A 824 -50.76 -22.09 2.04
C ALA A 824 -51.49 -23.43 1.87
N GLN A 825 -51.23 -24.12 0.77
CA GLN A 825 -51.53 -25.55 0.61
C GLN A 825 -50.45 -26.38 1.33
N LYS A 826 -50.89 -27.28 2.22
CA LYS A 826 -50.08 -28.32 2.87
C LYS A 826 -49.58 -29.33 1.83
N PRO A 827 -48.29 -29.67 1.77
CA PRO A 827 -47.84 -30.93 1.23
C PRO A 827 -47.89 -32.04 2.30
N SER A 828 -48.22 -33.23 1.82
CA SER A 828 -48.40 -34.47 2.57
C SER A 828 -47.12 -34.95 3.25
N ASN A 829 -47.32 -35.50 4.45
CA ASN A 829 -46.38 -36.22 5.28
C ASN A 829 -46.09 -37.57 4.62
N ASP A 830 -44.83 -37.89 4.32
CA ASP A 830 -44.29 -39.26 4.32
C ASP A 830 -42.75 -39.20 4.22
N GLY A 831 -42.06 -39.74 5.23
CA GLY A 831 -40.61 -39.95 5.20
C GLY A 831 -39.81 -39.48 6.42
N GLU A 832 -40.27 -39.73 7.64
CA GLU A 832 -39.40 -39.68 8.83
C GLU A 832 -38.66 -41.00 9.00
N GLU A 833 -37.34 -41.05 8.70
CA GLU A 833 -36.42 -41.91 9.45
C GLU A 833 -34.94 -41.47 9.32
N LYS A 834 -34.25 -41.45 10.48
CA LYS A 834 -32.79 -41.42 10.72
C LYS A 834 -32.01 -40.09 10.53
N MET A 835 -32.13 -39.18 11.50
CA MET A 835 -31.13 -38.12 11.74
C MET A 835 -30.79 -37.83 13.22
N THR A 836 -30.97 -38.79 14.14
CA THR A 836 -30.77 -38.55 15.58
C THR A 836 -29.38 -38.94 16.14
N THR A 837 -28.49 -39.55 15.35
CA THR A 837 -27.18 -40.04 15.85
C THR A 837 -26.02 -39.03 15.70
N LYS A 838 -26.06 -38.07 14.75
CA LYS A 838 -24.97 -37.10 14.57
C LYS A 838 -24.96 -35.96 15.60
N LYS A 839 -26.12 -35.56 16.13
CA LYS A 839 -26.22 -34.47 17.12
C LYS A 839 -25.59 -34.81 18.48
N LYS A 840 -25.67 -36.09 18.90
CA LYS A 840 -25.08 -36.59 20.15
C LYS A 840 -23.54 -36.61 20.14
N GLY A 841 -22.91 -36.75 18.97
CA GLY A 841 -21.44 -36.73 18.85
C GLY A 841 -20.86 -35.34 19.11
N PHE A 842 -21.51 -34.30 18.57
CA PHE A 842 -21.06 -32.92 18.69
C PHE A 842 -21.17 -32.38 20.13
N GLU A 843 -22.28 -32.65 20.82
CA GLU A 843 -22.43 -32.28 22.25
C GLU A 843 -21.43 -32.99 23.15
N LYS A 844 -21.11 -34.26 22.88
CA LYS A 844 -20.12 -35.03 23.66
C LYS A 844 -18.71 -34.46 23.48
N GLN A 845 -18.39 -33.97 22.28
CA GLN A 845 -17.10 -33.33 22.00
C GLN A 845 -17.01 -31.92 22.62
N MET A 846 -18.10 -31.16 22.61
CA MET A 846 -18.16 -29.84 23.25
C MET A 846 -17.93 -29.95 24.78
N ARG A 847 -18.62 -30.88 25.45
CA ARG A 847 -18.44 -31.15 26.89
C ARG A 847 -17.04 -31.63 27.26
N ARG A 848 -16.35 -32.35 26.36
CA ARG A 848 -14.94 -32.75 26.56
C ARG A 848 -13.99 -31.56 26.51
N ASN A 849 -14.21 -30.63 25.59
CA ASN A 849 -13.38 -29.43 25.47
C ASN A 849 -13.61 -28.47 26.64
N GLU A 850 -14.85 -28.33 27.10
CA GLU A 850 -15.21 -27.49 28.25
C GLU A 850 -14.57 -28.00 29.55
N ARG A 851 -14.55 -29.33 29.78
CA ARG A 851 -13.84 -29.95 30.90
C ARG A 851 -12.33 -29.75 30.84
N ARG A 852 -11.72 -29.77 29.65
CA ARG A 852 -10.27 -29.48 29.49
C ARG A 852 -9.95 -28.03 29.84
N LEU A 853 -10.82 -27.10 29.46
CA LEU A 853 -10.66 -25.68 29.77
C LEU A 853 -10.79 -25.40 31.27
N LEU A 854 -11.77 -26.01 31.93
CA LEU A 854 -11.95 -25.94 33.38
C LEU A 854 -10.75 -26.54 34.14
N LYS A 855 -10.24 -27.68 33.68
CA LYS A 855 -9.06 -28.32 34.29
C LYS A 855 -7.79 -27.49 34.11
N LYS A 856 -7.66 -26.78 32.98
CA LYS A 856 -6.56 -25.83 32.74
C LYS A 856 -6.64 -24.63 33.68
N LYS A 857 -7.83 -24.02 33.84
CA LYS A 857 -8.04 -22.93 34.80
C LYS A 857 -7.80 -23.33 36.25
N GLN A 858 -8.15 -24.56 36.63
CA GLN A 858 -7.87 -25.09 37.97
C GLN A 858 -6.38 -25.39 38.21
N LEU A 859 -5.61 -25.67 37.17
CA LEU A 859 -4.15 -25.82 37.26
C LEU A 859 -3.47 -24.45 37.36
N GLU A 860 -3.93 -23.48 36.56
CA GLU A 860 -3.44 -22.09 36.61
C GLU A 860 -3.75 -21.44 37.98
N GLN A 861 -4.89 -21.75 38.62
CA GLN A 861 -5.23 -21.29 39.98
C GLN A 861 -4.51 -22.03 41.11
N LYS A 862 -3.76 -23.10 40.81
CA LYS A 862 -2.93 -23.82 41.80
C LYS A 862 -1.45 -23.45 41.69
N GLU A 863 -1.06 -22.73 40.65
CA GLU A 863 0.30 -22.22 40.43
C GLU A 863 0.47 -20.75 40.87
N ASP A 864 -0.63 -20.09 41.27
CA ASP A 864 -0.67 -18.87 42.10
C ASP A 864 -0.97 -19.25 43.56
#